data_AF-A0ABD2E6L7-F1
#
_entry.id   AF-A0ABD2E6L7-F1
#
_cell.length_a   1.000
_cell.length_b   1.000
_cell.length_c   1.000
_cell.angle_alpha   90.00
_cell.angle_beta   90.00
_cell.angle_gamma   90.00
#
_symmetry.space_group_name_H-M   'P 1'
#
loop_
_entity.id
_entity.type
_entity.pdbx_description
1 polymer ?
#
loop_
_entity_poly.entity_id
_entity_poly.type
_entity_poly.pdbx_seq_one_letter_code
_entity_poly.pdbx_strand_id
1 'polypeptide(L)'
;MFLKIIAMDPYYYFQEGWNIFDGFIVTLSLVELGLANVEGLSVLRSFRLLRVFKLAKSWPTLNMLIKIIGNSVGALGNLTLVLAIIVFIFAVVGMQLFGKSYKDCVCKISSDCELPRWHMNDFFHSFLIVFRVLCGEWIETMWDCMEVAGQAMCLTVFMMVMVIGNLVVLNLFLALLLSSFSADNLAATDDDNEMNNLQIAVDRMHKGIAYVKRKIYEFILQSFVRKQKILDEIKPLDDLNNKKDSCMSNHTTEIGKDLDYLKDVNGTTSGIGTGSSVEKYIIDESDYMSFINNPSLTVTVPIAVGESDFENLNTEDFSSESDLEESKEKLNESSSSSEGSTVDIGAPAEEQPVVEPEETLEPEACFTEGCVQRFKCCQISVEEGRGKQWWNLRRTCFRIVEHNWFETFIVFMILLSSGALAFEDIYIDQRKTIKTMLEYADKVFTYIFILEMLLKWVAYGYQTYFTNAWCWLDFLIVDVSLVSLTANALGYSELGAIKSLRTLRALRPLRALSRFEGMRVVVNALLGAIPSIMNVLLVCLIFWLIFSIMGVNLFAGKFYHCINTTTGDRFDINEVNNHTDCLKLIERNETARWKNVKVNFDNVGFGYLSLLQVATFKGWMDIMYAAVDSRNVELQPKYEESLYMYLYFVIFIIFGSFFTLNLFIGVIIDNFNQQKKKFGGQDIFMTEEQKKYYNAMKKLGSKKPQKPIPRPGNKFQGMVFDFVTRQVFDISIMILICLNMVTMMVETDDQSEYVTSILSRINLVFIVLFTGECVLKLISLRHYYFTIGWNIFDFVVVILSIVGMFLAELIEKYFVSPTLFRVIRLARIGRILRLIKGAKGIRTLLFALMMSLPALFNIGLLLFLVMFIYAIFGMSNFAYVKREVGIDDMFNFETFGNSMICLFQITTSAGWDGLLAPILNSKPPDCDPNKVNPGSSVKGDCGNPSVGIFFFVSYIIISFLVVVNMYIAVILENFSVATEESAEPLSEDDFEMFYEVWEKFDPDATQFMEFEKLSQFAAALEPPLNLPQPNKLQLIAMDLPMVSGDRIHCLDILFAFTKRVLGESGEMDALRIQMEERFMASNPSKVSYQPITTTLKRKQEEVSAVIIQRAYRRHLLKRTVKQASFTYNKNKIKGGANLLVKEDMIIDRINENSITEKTDLTMSTAACPPSYDRVTKPIVEKHEQEGKDEKAKGK
;
A
#
# COMPACT_ATOMS: atom_id res chain seq x y z
N MET A 1 -37.17 3.82 -27.85
CA MET A 1 -38.46 3.10 -27.78
C MET A 1 -39.12 2.99 -29.16
N PHE A 2 -40.28 3.59 -29.47
CA PHE A 2 -41.16 3.23 -30.61
C PHE A 2 -40.51 2.72 -31.91
N LEU A 3 -39.64 3.46 -32.59
CA LEU A 3 -39.02 3.01 -33.85
C LEU A 3 -38.17 1.72 -33.68
N LYS A 4 -37.54 1.51 -32.51
CA LYS A 4 -36.84 0.25 -32.18
C LYS A 4 -37.81 -0.92 -32.03
N ILE A 5 -38.99 -0.70 -31.44
CA ILE A 5 -40.00 -1.75 -31.24
C ILE A 5 -40.57 -2.21 -32.58
N ILE A 6 -40.77 -1.27 -33.52
CA ILE A 6 -41.23 -1.57 -34.88
C ILE A 6 -40.15 -2.29 -35.70
N ALA A 7 -38.87 -1.99 -35.47
CA ALA A 7 -37.76 -2.54 -36.25
C ALA A 7 -37.18 -3.87 -35.73
N MET A 8 -37.48 -4.28 -34.50
CA MET A 8 -36.90 -5.48 -33.86
C MET A 8 -37.94 -6.39 -33.19
N ASP A 9 -39.24 -6.14 -33.44
CA ASP A 9 -40.39 -6.68 -32.71
C ASP A 9 -40.41 -6.39 -31.19
N PRO A 10 -41.60 -6.38 -30.55
CA PRO A 10 -41.70 -6.19 -29.10
C PRO A 10 -40.95 -7.25 -28.29
N TYR A 11 -40.93 -8.51 -28.76
CA TYR A 11 -40.35 -9.63 -28.02
C TYR A 11 -38.83 -9.48 -27.84
N TYR A 12 -38.08 -9.29 -28.93
CA TYR A 12 -36.63 -9.10 -28.84
C TYR A 12 -36.27 -7.72 -28.27
N TYR A 13 -37.10 -6.68 -28.47
CA TYR A 13 -36.89 -5.39 -27.80
C TYR A 13 -36.89 -5.52 -26.28
N PHE A 14 -37.80 -6.29 -25.69
CA PHE A 14 -37.84 -6.53 -24.24
C PHE A 14 -36.89 -7.63 -23.75
N GLN A 15 -36.09 -8.25 -24.62
CA GLN A 15 -35.04 -9.20 -24.24
C GLN A 15 -33.71 -8.52 -23.88
N GLU A 16 -33.38 -7.38 -24.51
CA GLU A 16 -32.18 -6.60 -24.14
C GLU A 16 -32.46 -5.68 -22.94
N GLY A 17 -31.81 -5.91 -21.79
CA GLY A 17 -32.03 -5.12 -20.57
C GLY A 17 -31.88 -3.60 -20.74
N TRP A 18 -30.96 -3.15 -21.60
CA TRP A 18 -30.81 -1.71 -21.95
C TRP A 18 -32.01 -1.13 -22.71
N ASN A 19 -32.73 -1.95 -23.48
CA ASN A 19 -33.98 -1.54 -24.14
C ASN A 19 -35.16 -1.55 -23.17
N ILE A 20 -35.22 -2.49 -22.21
CA ILE A 20 -36.19 -2.44 -21.10
C ILE A 20 -36.03 -1.13 -20.32
N PHE A 21 -34.79 -0.76 -19.98
CA PHE A 21 -34.47 0.50 -19.30
C PHE A 21 -34.81 1.74 -20.14
N ASP A 22 -34.51 1.74 -21.45
CA ASP A 22 -34.96 2.80 -22.37
C ASP A 22 -36.49 2.94 -22.37
N GLY A 23 -37.21 1.83 -22.43
CA GLY A 23 -38.68 1.79 -22.35
C GLY A 23 -39.21 2.36 -21.05
N PHE A 24 -38.70 1.91 -19.89
CA PHE A 24 -39.10 2.41 -18.58
C PHE A 24 -38.92 3.92 -18.47
N ILE A 25 -37.73 4.45 -18.81
CA ILE A 25 -37.47 5.89 -18.74
C ILE A 25 -38.34 6.70 -19.72
N VAL A 26 -38.66 6.16 -20.90
CA VAL A 26 -39.60 6.81 -21.84
C VAL A 26 -41.03 6.81 -21.29
N THR A 27 -41.52 5.71 -20.72
CA THR A 27 -42.87 5.67 -20.11
C THR A 27 -43.01 6.61 -18.91
N LEU A 28 -42.01 6.66 -18.03
CA LEU A 28 -41.99 7.58 -16.88
C LEU A 28 -42.00 9.06 -17.35
N SER A 29 -41.29 9.37 -18.44
CA SER A 29 -41.31 10.71 -19.08
C SER A 29 -42.66 11.07 -19.70
N LEU A 30 -43.45 10.08 -20.14
CA LEU A 30 -44.82 10.29 -20.66
C LEU A 30 -45.84 10.47 -19.52
N VAL A 31 -45.69 9.72 -18.42
CA VAL A 31 -46.49 9.90 -17.20
C VAL A 31 -46.26 11.28 -16.59
N GLU A 32 -45.01 11.75 -16.55
CA GLU A 32 -44.64 13.10 -16.11
C GLU A 32 -45.33 14.20 -16.96
N LEU A 33 -45.41 14.02 -18.28
CA LEU A 33 -46.10 14.94 -19.19
C LEU A 33 -47.61 14.98 -18.92
N GLY A 34 -48.22 13.84 -18.60
CA GLY A 34 -49.65 13.74 -18.27
C GLY A 34 -50.00 14.26 -16.87
N LEU A 35 -49.06 14.24 -15.92
CA LEU A 35 -49.25 14.66 -14.52
C LEU A 35 -48.61 16.02 -14.20
N ALA A 36 -48.25 16.81 -15.21
CA ALA A 36 -47.44 18.02 -15.06
C ALA A 36 -48.00 19.08 -14.09
N ASN A 37 -49.31 19.08 -13.83
CA ASN A 37 -50.03 20.02 -12.97
C ASN A 37 -50.24 19.55 -11.52
N VAL A 38 -49.74 18.35 -11.13
CA VAL A 38 -49.90 17.84 -9.76
C VAL A 38 -48.73 18.32 -8.89
N GLU A 39 -49.02 19.23 -7.96
CA GLU A 39 -48.04 19.68 -6.95
C GLU A 39 -47.58 18.52 -6.07
N GLY A 40 -46.32 18.56 -5.62
CA GLY A 40 -45.66 17.46 -4.90
C GLY A 40 -45.06 16.37 -5.80
N LEU A 41 -45.65 16.07 -6.96
CA LEU A 41 -45.09 15.08 -7.92
C LEU A 41 -43.99 15.66 -8.85
N SER A 42 -43.55 16.90 -8.62
CA SER A 42 -42.45 17.54 -9.36
C SER A 42 -41.13 16.76 -9.30
N VAL A 43 -40.92 15.93 -8.27
CA VAL A 43 -39.76 15.01 -8.14
C VAL A 43 -39.64 14.07 -9.35
N LEU A 44 -40.76 13.68 -9.99
CA LEU A 44 -40.75 12.81 -11.17
C LEU A 44 -39.98 13.44 -12.34
N ARG A 45 -39.93 14.77 -12.43
CA ARG A 45 -39.16 15.50 -13.45
C ARG A 45 -37.65 15.24 -13.31
N SER A 46 -37.16 14.96 -12.10
CA SER A 46 -35.75 14.60 -11.85
C SER A 46 -35.40 13.18 -12.31
N PHE A 47 -36.35 12.25 -12.47
CA PHE A 47 -36.06 10.92 -13.03
C PHE A 47 -35.63 10.96 -14.51
N ARG A 48 -35.80 12.09 -15.21
CA ARG A 48 -35.15 12.35 -16.50
C ARG A 48 -33.62 12.20 -16.43
N LEU A 49 -33.01 12.43 -15.27
CA LEU A 49 -31.56 12.32 -15.05
C LEU A 49 -31.05 10.86 -15.14
N LEU A 50 -31.92 9.86 -14.93
CA LEU A 50 -31.56 8.45 -15.13
C LEU A 50 -31.14 8.14 -16.59
N ARG A 51 -31.46 9.03 -17.54
CA ARG A 51 -30.94 8.98 -18.92
C ARG A 51 -29.41 9.07 -18.99
N VAL A 52 -28.75 9.66 -17.98
CA VAL A 52 -27.28 9.76 -17.90
C VAL A 52 -26.62 8.38 -17.83
N PHE A 53 -27.25 7.39 -17.18
CA PHE A 53 -26.72 6.01 -17.15
C PHE A 53 -26.62 5.35 -18.54
N LYS A 54 -27.26 5.90 -19.59
CA LYS A 54 -27.07 5.45 -20.97
C LYS A 54 -25.65 5.68 -21.49
N LEU A 55 -24.88 6.62 -20.92
CA LEU A 55 -23.47 6.82 -21.27
C LEU A 55 -22.61 5.58 -20.93
N ALA A 56 -23.05 4.73 -20.00
CA ALA A 56 -22.36 3.49 -19.65
C ALA A 56 -22.31 2.49 -20.82
N LYS A 57 -23.30 2.48 -21.73
CA LYS A 57 -23.24 1.62 -22.93
C LYS A 57 -22.13 2.06 -23.91
N SER A 58 -21.60 3.27 -23.76
CA SER A 58 -20.48 3.82 -24.56
C SER A 58 -19.18 4.01 -23.78
N TRP A 59 -19.16 3.77 -22.46
CA TRP A 59 -18.00 4.08 -21.62
C TRP A 59 -17.67 2.90 -20.69
N PRO A 60 -16.54 2.19 -20.91
CA PRO A 60 -16.19 1.00 -20.13
C PRO A 60 -16.08 1.22 -18.62
N THR A 61 -15.51 2.33 -18.12
CA THR A 61 -15.36 2.55 -16.67
C THR A 61 -16.71 2.80 -15.97
N LEU A 62 -17.65 3.51 -16.61
CA LEU A 62 -19.00 3.70 -16.08
C LEU A 62 -19.83 2.41 -16.19
N ASN A 63 -19.58 1.58 -17.22
CA ASN A 63 -20.14 0.23 -17.33
C ASN A 63 -19.61 -0.67 -16.19
N MET A 64 -18.31 -0.61 -15.90
CA MET A 64 -17.66 -1.33 -14.81
C MET A 64 -18.26 -0.95 -13.45
N LEU A 65 -18.49 0.34 -13.17
CA LEU A 65 -19.19 0.75 -11.94
C LEU A 65 -20.60 0.12 -11.84
N ILE A 66 -21.39 0.16 -12.92
CA ILE A 66 -22.74 -0.42 -12.91
C ILE A 66 -22.68 -1.94 -12.73
N LYS A 67 -21.70 -2.63 -13.34
CA LYS A 67 -21.44 -4.07 -13.11
C LYS A 67 -21.07 -4.36 -11.66
N ILE A 68 -20.13 -3.59 -11.07
CA ILE A 68 -19.71 -3.74 -9.67
C ILE A 68 -20.92 -3.57 -8.73
N ILE A 69 -21.72 -2.51 -8.92
CA ILE A 69 -22.93 -2.29 -8.12
C ILE A 69 -23.91 -3.45 -8.32
N GLY A 70 -24.20 -3.86 -9.55
CA GLY A 70 -25.13 -4.96 -9.86
C GLY A 70 -24.71 -6.29 -9.25
N ASN A 71 -23.45 -6.69 -9.43
CA ASN A 71 -22.87 -7.90 -8.84
C ASN A 71 -22.89 -7.84 -7.31
N SER A 72 -22.60 -6.66 -6.74
CA SER A 72 -22.59 -6.47 -5.28
C SER A 72 -23.98 -6.60 -4.65
N VAL A 73 -25.05 -6.15 -5.31
CA VAL A 73 -26.43 -6.33 -4.82
C VAL A 73 -26.82 -7.82 -4.77
N GLY A 74 -26.26 -8.65 -5.65
CA GLY A 74 -26.42 -10.10 -5.60
C GLY A 74 -25.65 -10.73 -4.43
N ALA A 75 -24.31 -10.61 -4.43
CA ALA A 75 -23.45 -11.28 -3.45
C ALA A 75 -23.54 -10.70 -2.03
N LEU A 76 -23.59 -9.37 -1.91
CA LEU A 76 -23.69 -8.63 -0.64
C LEU A 76 -25.12 -8.20 -0.31
N GLY A 77 -26.13 -8.66 -1.05
CA GLY A 77 -27.54 -8.50 -0.69
C GLY A 77 -27.84 -9.03 0.72
N ASN A 78 -27.20 -10.14 1.10
CA ASN A 78 -27.30 -10.69 2.45
C ASN A 78 -26.63 -9.80 3.52
N LEU A 79 -25.46 -9.24 3.24
CA LEU A 79 -24.72 -8.39 4.20
C LEU A 79 -25.37 -6.99 4.35
N THR A 80 -25.88 -6.42 3.26
CA THR A 80 -26.65 -5.16 3.29
C THR A 80 -27.99 -5.34 4.03
N LEU A 81 -28.65 -6.50 3.86
CA LEU A 81 -29.83 -6.89 4.64
C LEU A 81 -29.52 -7.05 6.13
N VAL A 82 -28.39 -7.69 6.49
CA VAL A 82 -27.94 -7.79 7.89
C VAL A 82 -27.67 -6.40 8.50
N LEU A 83 -27.01 -5.50 7.77
CA LEU A 83 -26.80 -4.12 8.21
C LEU A 83 -28.13 -3.39 8.43
N ALA A 84 -29.09 -3.52 7.51
CA ALA A 84 -30.42 -2.93 7.64
C ALA A 84 -31.21 -3.47 8.86
N ILE A 85 -31.12 -4.78 9.13
CA ILE A 85 -31.70 -5.40 10.33
C ILE A 85 -31.04 -4.87 11.60
N ILE A 86 -29.71 -4.75 11.64
CA ILE A 86 -28.98 -4.25 12.82
C ILE A 86 -29.34 -2.79 13.10
N VAL A 87 -29.38 -1.93 12.07
CA VAL A 87 -29.83 -0.54 12.19
C VAL A 87 -31.28 -0.46 12.68
N PHE A 88 -32.18 -1.29 12.14
CA PHE A 88 -33.58 -1.34 12.60
C PHE A 88 -33.69 -1.77 14.07
N ILE A 89 -32.97 -2.81 14.49
CA ILE A 89 -32.96 -3.28 15.89
C ILE A 89 -32.46 -2.16 16.81
N PHE A 90 -31.33 -1.53 16.50
CA PHE A 90 -30.79 -0.46 17.36
C PHE A 90 -31.68 0.80 17.36
N ALA A 91 -32.34 1.14 16.26
CA ALA A 91 -33.31 2.24 16.22
C ALA A 91 -34.52 1.97 17.12
N VAL A 92 -35.06 0.74 17.10
CA VAL A 92 -36.17 0.34 17.99
C VAL A 92 -35.71 0.28 19.46
N VAL A 93 -34.52 -0.26 19.73
CA VAL A 93 -33.96 -0.33 21.10
C VAL A 93 -33.70 1.06 21.67
N GLY A 94 -33.09 1.97 20.90
CA GLY A 94 -32.86 3.35 21.31
C GLY A 94 -34.16 4.09 21.64
N MET A 95 -35.14 3.99 20.74
CA MET A 95 -36.47 4.57 20.95
C MET A 95 -37.17 4.03 22.21
N GLN A 96 -37.15 2.71 22.44
CA GLN A 96 -37.81 2.09 23.59
C GLN A 96 -37.10 2.35 24.93
N LEU A 97 -35.76 2.46 24.94
CA LEU A 97 -34.99 2.74 26.16
C LEU A 97 -34.94 4.23 26.52
N PHE A 98 -34.82 5.11 25.53
CA PHE A 98 -34.48 6.52 25.75
C PHE A 98 -35.57 7.50 25.31
N GLY A 99 -36.47 7.13 24.39
CA GLY A 99 -37.43 8.06 23.80
C GLY A 99 -38.32 8.78 24.81
N LYS A 100 -38.79 8.06 25.84
CA LYS A 100 -39.52 8.69 26.96
C LYS A 100 -38.63 9.64 27.76
N SER A 101 -37.39 9.26 28.06
CA SER A 101 -36.45 10.11 28.82
C SER A 101 -36.13 11.41 28.07
N TYR A 102 -35.95 11.36 26.75
CA TYR A 102 -35.81 12.57 25.93
C TYR A 102 -37.01 13.52 26.10
N LYS A 103 -38.24 13.00 26.14
CA LYS A 103 -39.48 13.78 26.26
C LYS A 103 -39.80 14.26 27.68
N ASP A 104 -39.43 13.50 28.70
CA ASP A 104 -39.67 13.89 30.10
C ASP A 104 -38.58 14.86 30.62
N CYS A 105 -37.37 14.85 30.02
CA CYS A 105 -36.20 15.61 30.49
C CYS A 105 -35.74 16.75 29.55
N VAL A 106 -36.53 17.16 28.56
CA VAL A 106 -36.11 18.07 27.45
C VAL A 106 -35.35 19.32 27.93
N CYS A 107 -35.84 19.99 28.98
CA CYS A 107 -35.24 21.22 29.53
C CYS A 107 -33.80 21.07 30.08
N LYS A 108 -33.24 19.86 30.13
CA LYS A 108 -31.81 19.63 30.43
C LYS A 108 -30.89 19.83 29.22
N ILE A 109 -31.39 19.52 28.02
CA ILE A 109 -30.60 19.46 26.77
C ILE A 109 -30.97 20.58 25.79
N SER A 110 -32.06 21.30 26.05
CA SER A 110 -32.56 22.39 25.23
C SER A 110 -32.97 23.57 26.12
N SER A 111 -32.49 24.77 25.82
CA SER A 111 -32.81 26.00 26.56
C SER A 111 -34.30 26.33 26.53
N ASP A 112 -34.95 25.97 25.43
CA ASP A 112 -36.30 26.39 25.09
C ASP A 112 -37.33 25.34 25.54
N CYS A 113 -36.87 24.27 26.19
CA CYS A 113 -37.63 23.06 26.54
C CYS A 113 -38.28 22.33 25.35
N GLU A 114 -37.89 22.65 24.10
CA GLU A 114 -38.29 21.93 22.89
C GLU A 114 -37.29 20.84 22.51
N LEU A 115 -37.76 19.76 21.86
CA LEU A 115 -36.94 18.61 21.52
C LEU A 115 -35.81 19.00 20.54
N PRO A 116 -34.55 18.56 20.76
CA PRO A 116 -33.49 18.77 19.79
C PRO A 116 -33.72 17.92 18.54
N ARG A 117 -33.24 18.40 17.38
CA ARG A 117 -33.39 17.72 16.07
C ARG A 117 -32.87 16.29 16.03
N TRP A 118 -31.97 15.92 16.95
CA TRP A 118 -31.46 14.56 17.12
C TRP A 118 -31.99 13.97 18.44
N HIS A 119 -33.23 13.45 18.41
CA HIS A 119 -33.87 12.81 19.56
C HIS A 119 -34.25 11.34 19.31
N MET A 120 -34.36 10.53 20.36
CA MET A 120 -34.88 9.15 20.25
C MET A 120 -36.38 9.01 20.55
N ASN A 121 -37.17 10.11 20.58
CA ASN A 121 -38.61 10.02 20.86
C ASN A 121 -39.38 9.13 19.85
N ASP A 122 -39.05 9.23 18.56
CA ASP A 122 -39.73 8.53 17.46
C ASP A 122 -38.76 7.66 16.65
N PHE A 123 -39.30 6.64 15.98
CA PHE A 123 -38.52 5.67 15.22
C PHE A 123 -37.66 6.31 14.12
N PHE A 124 -38.15 7.34 13.43
CA PHE A 124 -37.42 7.96 12.32
C PHE A 124 -36.19 8.74 12.80
N HIS A 125 -36.35 9.62 13.79
CA HIS A 125 -35.21 10.34 14.39
C HIS A 125 -34.25 9.38 15.12
N SER A 126 -34.75 8.33 15.77
CA SER A 126 -33.89 7.30 16.37
C SER A 126 -33.12 6.47 15.32
N PHE A 127 -33.71 6.21 14.14
CA PHE A 127 -33.03 5.65 12.98
C PHE A 127 -31.95 6.60 12.46
N LEU A 128 -32.23 7.89 12.36
CA LEU A 128 -31.27 8.90 11.93
C LEU A 128 -30.08 9.01 12.90
N ILE A 129 -30.29 8.93 14.23
CA ILE A 129 -29.17 8.89 15.19
C ILE A 129 -28.32 7.63 15.00
N VAL A 130 -28.92 6.44 14.86
CA VAL A 130 -28.16 5.20 14.63
C VAL A 130 -27.38 5.27 13.32
N PHE A 131 -27.96 5.84 12.27
CA PHE A 131 -27.27 6.11 11.00
C PHE A 131 -26.12 7.12 11.17
N ARG A 132 -26.31 8.19 11.95
CA ARG A 132 -25.26 9.18 12.31
C ARG A 132 -24.08 8.53 13.03
N VAL A 133 -24.35 7.62 13.98
CA VAL A 133 -23.33 6.84 14.69
C VAL A 133 -22.50 5.97 13.72
N LEU A 134 -23.13 5.33 12.73
CA LEU A 134 -22.43 4.57 11.68
C LEU A 134 -21.59 5.45 10.74
N CYS A 135 -21.96 6.72 10.56
CA CYS A 135 -21.14 7.72 9.85
C CYS A 135 -19.96 8.24 10.70
N GLY A 136 -19.78 7.73 11.93
CA GLY A 136 -18.69 8.07 12.84
C GLY A 136 -19.01 9.21 13.82
N GLU A 137 -20.17 9.85 13.74
CA GLU A 137 -20.56 10.96 14.62
C GLU A 137 -21.45 10.48 15.77
N TRP A 138 -20.82 9.99 16.84
CA TRP A 138 -21.51 9.39 18.00
C TRP A 138 -21.40 10.20 19.29
N ILE A 139 -20.41 11.10 19.43
CA ILE A 139 -20.08 11.71 20.72
C ILE A 139 -21.11 12.75 21.20
N GLU A 140 -21.59 13.63 20.31
CA GLU A 140 -22.57 14.69 20.63
C GLU A 140 -23.90 14.09 21.10
N THR A 141 -24.49 13.20 20.29
CA THR A 141 -25.77 12.54 20.58
C THR A 141 -25.68 11.60 21.79
N MET A 142 -24.47 11.11 22.12
CA MET A 142 -24.23 10.38 23.36
C MET A 142 -24.24 11.32 24.58
N TRP A 143 -23.70 12.53 24.50
CA TRP A 143 -23.78 13.51 25.59
C TRP A 143 -25.24 13.88 25.92
N ASP A 144 -26.06 14.18 24.90
CA ASP A 144 -27.49 14.45 25.08
C ASP A 144 -28.20 13.27 25.78
N CYS A 145 -27.92 12.04 25.33
CA CYS A 145 -28.46 10.83 25.95
C CYS A 145 -28.04 10.71 27.41
N MET A 146 -26.74 10.87 27.71
CA MET A 146 -26.18 10.72 29.06
C MET A 146 -26.83 11.67 30.08
N GLU A 147 -27.22 12.86 29.65
CA GLU A 147 -27.85 13.86 30.51
C GLU A 147 -29.34 13.58 30.77
N VAL A 148 -30.10 13.06 29.78
CA VAL A 148 -31.53 12.71 29.98
C VAL A 148 -31.77 11.34 30.59
N ALA A 149 -30.91 10.34 30.30
CA ALA A 149 -31.13 8.94 30.66
C ALA A 149 -30.01 8.29 31.50
N GLY A 150 -28.93 9.02 31.77
CA GLY A 150 -27.86 8.58 32.66
C GLY A 150 -26.71 7.85 31.97
N GLN A 151 -25.51 8.07 32.49
CA GLN A 151 -24.25 7.73 31.82
C GLN A 151 -24.11 6.26 31.41
N ALA A 152 -24.36 5.32 32.34
CA ALA A 152 -24.07 3.90 32.14
C ALA A 152 -24.91 3.24 31.03
N MET A 153 -26.20 3.59 30.91
CA MET A 153 -27.08 3.02 29.88
C MET A 153 -26.72 3.57 28.49
N CYS A 154 -26.53 4.89 28.37
CA CYS A 154 -26.16 5.50 27.10
C CYS A 154 -24.78 5.03 26.61
N LEU A 155 -23.75 5.00 27.48
CA LEU A 155 -22.43 4.48 27.13
C LEU A 155 -22.50 3.02 26.65
N THR A 156 -23.25 2.16 27.34
CA THR A 156 -23.38 0.74 26.96
C THR A 156 -24.05 0.58 25.59
N VAL A 157 -25.13 1.30 25.31
CA VAL A 157 -25.81 1.22 24.02
C VAL A 157 -24.97 1.83 22.90
N PHE A 158 -24.48 3.07 23.06
CA PHE A 158 -23.72 3.75 22.00
C PHE A 158 -22.42 3.01 21.65
N MET A 159 -21.68 2.48 22.63
CA MET A 159 -20.51 1.66 22.36
C MET A 159 -20.86 0.34 21.66
N MET A 160 -22.01 -0.28 22.00
CA MET A 160 -22.48 -1.50 21.33
C MET A 160 -22.89 -1.23 19.87
N VAL A 161 -23.59 -0.11 19.60
CA VAL A 161 -23.92 0.32 18.23
C VAL A 161 -22.65 0.60 17.44
N MET A 162 -21.71 1.35 18.02
CA MET A 162 -20.45 1.73 17.35
C MET A 162 -19.58 0.50 17.03
N VAL A 163 -19.38 -0.42 17.98
CA VAL A 163 -18.55 -1.62 17.77
C VAL A 163 -19.22 -2.60 16.80
N ILE A 164 -20.48 -2.99 17.02
CA ILE A 164 -21.15 -4.00 16.16
C ILE A 164 -21.47 -3.41 14.79
N GLY A 165 -21.96 -2.17 14.77
CA GLY A 165 -22.30 -1.44 13.55
C GLY A 165 -21.09 -1.23 12.66
N ASN A 166 -20.01 -0.62 13.19
CA ASN A 166 -18.83 -0.33 12.38
C ASN A 166 -18.06 -1.60 12.00
N LEU A 167 -18.10 -2.67 12.81
CA LEU A 167 -17.57 -3.98 12.40
C LEU A 167 -18.34 -4.56 11.20
N VAL A 168 -19.67 -4.46 11.17
CA VAL A 168 -20.47 -4.94 10.04
C VAL A 168 -20.29 -4.05 8.81
N VAL A 169 -20.23 -2.72 8.97
CA VAL A 169 -19.92 -1.78 7.88
C VAL A 169 -18.52 -2.01 7.31
N LEU A 170 -17.51 -2.24 8.16
CA LEU A 170 -16.13 -2.54 7.76
C LEU A 170 -16.03 -3.90 7.05
N ASN A 171 -16.70 -4.94 7.54
CA ASN A 171 -16.73 -6.24 6.87
C ASN A 171 -17.47 -6.15 5.53
N LEU A 172 -18.52 -5.34 5.42
CA LEU A 172 -19.22 -5.08 4.15
C LEU A 172 -18.35 -4.27 3.18
N PHE A 173 -17.59 -3.27 3.68
CA PHE A 173 -16.57 -2.53 2.93
C PHE A 173 -15.47 -3.45 2.38
N LEU A 174 -14.87 -4.28 3.22
CA LEU A 174 -13.79 -5.19 2.84
C LEU A 174 -14.28 -6.26 1.87
N ALA A 175 -15.46 -6.85 2.12
CA ALA A 175 -16.07 -7.82 1.21
C ALA A 175 -16.47 -7.18 -0.14
N LEU A 176 -16.95 -5.93 -0.16
CA LEU A 176 -17.15 -5.17 -1.39
C LEU A 176 -15.85 -5.05 -2.18
N LEU A 177 -14.82 -4.48 -1.56
CA LEU A 177 -13.54 -4.18 -2.20
C LEU A 177 -12.88 -5.46 -2.72
N LEU A 178 -12.73 -6.47 -1.86
CA LEU A 178 -12.11 -7.74 -2.26
C LEU A 178 -12.89 -8.40 -3.40
N SER A 179 -14.22 -8.54 -3.30
CA SER A 179 -15.00 -9.22 -4.35
C SER A 179 -15.13 -8.40 -5.65
N SER A 180 -15.11 -7.07 -5.61
CA SER A 180 -15.19 -6.25 -6.83
C SER A 180 -13.88 -6.22 -7.62
N PHE A 181 -12.73 -6.42 -6.95
CA PHE A 181 -11.41 -6.39 -7.59
C PHE A 181 -10.75 -7.78 -7.72
N SER A 182 -11.27 -8.83 -7.06
CA SER A 182 -10.85 -10.22 -7.30
C SER A 182 -11.63 -10.92 -8.43
N ALA A 183 -12.78 -10.38 -8.85
CA ALA A 183 -13.66 -11.01 -9.83
C ALA A 183 -13.21 -10.79 -11.28
N ASP A 184 -12.64 -9.61 -11.59
CA ASP A 184 -12.04 -9.30 -12.89
C ASP A 184 -10.52 -9.42 -12.77
N ASN A 185 -9.95 -10.45 -13.40
CA ASN A 185 -8.54 -10.37 -13.80
C ASN A 185 -8.40 -9.16 -14.73
N LEU A 186 -7.64 -8.13 -14.34
CA LEU A 186 -7.10 -7.13 -15.27
C LEU A 186 -5.95 -7.71 -16.14
N ALA A 187 -6.14 -8.95 -16.59
CA ALA A 187 -5.78 -9.26 -17.96
C ALA A 187 -6.51 -8.28 -18.87
N ALA A 188 -5.88 -7.87 -19.97
CA ALA A 188 -6.67 -7.32 -21.05
C ALA A 188 -7.72 -8.36 -21.45
N THR A 189 -8.99 -7.96 -21.53
CA THR A 189 -9.89 -8.65 -22.44
C THR A 189 -9.27 -8.55 -23.84
N ASP A 190 -9.31 -9.63 -24.61
CA ASP A 190 -8.79 -9.69 -26.00
C ASP A 190 -9.69 -8.89 -26.97
N ASP A 191 -9.91 -7.61 -26.65
CA ASP A 191 -10.65 -6.62 -27.44
C ASP A 191 -9.84 -6.13 -28.65
N ASP A 192 -8.67 -6.73 -28.94
CA ASP A 192 -7.88 -6.57 -30.16
C ASP A 192 -8.63 -7.00 -31.45
N ASN A 193 -9.88 -7.49 -31.34
CA ASN A 193 -10.80 -7.69 -32.46
C ASN A 193 -11.90 -6.60 -32.62
N GLU A 194 -12.09 -5.66 -31.70
CA GLU A 194 -12.90 -4.44 -31.95
C GLU A 194 -12.00 -3.22 -32.16
N MET A 195 -11.53 -3.05 -33.40
CA MET A 195 -10.77 -1.87 -33.84
C MET A 195 -11.44 -0.58 -33.36
N ASN A 196 -10.76 0.12 -32.46
CA ASN A 196 -11.41 1.05 -31.56
C ASN A 196 -12.09 2.20 -32.34
N ASN A 197 -13.40 2.37 -32.16
CA ASN A 197 -14.19 3.44 -32.81
C ASN A 197 -13.55 4.84 -32.61
N LEU A 198 -12.83 5.03 -31.51
CA LEU A 198 -12.10 6.25 -31.19
C LEU A 198 -10.82 6.41 -32.02
N GLN A 199 -10.08 5.33 -32.33
CA GLN A 199 -8.98 5.36 -33.31
C GLN A 199 -9.50 5.66 -34.72
N ILE A 200 -10.62 5.05 -35.13
CA ILE A 200 -11.26 5.33 -36.42
C ILE A 200 -11.73 6.80 -36.49
N ALA A 201 -12.23 7.36 -35.38
CA ALA A 201 -12.56 8.78 -35.29
C ALA A 201 -11.31 9.69 -35.34
N VAL A 202 -10.23 9.33 -34.65
CA VAL A 202 -8.96 10.06 -34.65
C VAL A 202 -8.27 10.02 -36.01
N ASP A 203 -8.31 8.91 -36.73
CA ASP A 203 -7.79 8.79 -38.10
C ASP A 203 -8.66 9.58 -39.11
N ARG A 204 -9.99 9.55 -38.95
CA ARG A 204 -10.90 10.47 -39.67
C ARG A 204 -10.60 11.95 -39.36
N MET A 205 -10.29 12.30 -38.12
CA MET A 205 -9.85 13.65 -37.74
C MET A 205 -8.48 14.01 -38.32
N HIS A 206 -7.51 13.09 -38.35
CA HIS A 206 -6.22 13.32 -38.99
C HIS A 206 -6.36 13.51 -40.51
N LYS A 207 -7.19 12.70 -41.18
CA LYS A 207 -7.55 12.87 -42.60
C LYS A 207 -8.30 14.18 -42.84
N GLY A 208 -9.18 14.59 -41.91
CA GLY A 208 -9.83 15.90 -41.91
C GLY A 208 -8.86 17.08 -41.75
N ILE A 209 -7.93 17.00 -40.80
CA ILE A 209 -6.89 18.01 -40.55
C ILE A 209 -5.90 18.07 -41.73
N ALA A 210 -5.57 16.94 -42.34
CA ALA A 210 -4.76 16.90 -43.56
C ALA A 210 -5.50 17.53 -44.76
N TYR A 211 -6.80 17.24 -44.92
CA TYR A 211 -7.64 17.88 -45.93
C TYR A 211 -7.77 19.39 -45.71
N VAL A 212 -7.96 19.84 -44.47
CA VAL A 212 -8.02 21.26 -44.10
C VAL A 212 -6.66 21.94 -44.30
N LYS A 213 -5.55 21.34 -43.87
CA LYS A 213 -4.19 21.85 -44.17
C LYS A 213 -3.96 21.98 -45.67
N ARG A 214 -4.33 20.97 -46.46
CA ARG A 214 -4.24 20.99 -47.93
C ARG A 214 -5.13 22.07 -48.53
N LYS A 215 -6.37 22.24 -48.07
CA LYS A 215 -7.27 23.31 -48.53
C LYS A 215 -6.78 24.70 -48.16
N ILE A 216 -6.20 24.88 -46.97
CA ILE A 216 -5.53 26.13 -46.58
C ILE A 216 -4.31 26.37 -47.50
N TYR A 217 -3.52 25.34 -47.82
CA TYR A 217 -2.39 25.46 -48.76
C TYR A 217 -2.86 25.85 -50.18
N GLU A 218 -3.90 25.19 -50.69
CA GLU A 218 -4.54 25.51 -51.98
C GLU A 218 -5.11 26.95 -51.98
N PHE A 219 -5.72 27.40 -50.88
CA PHE A 219 -6.28 28.75 -50.74
C PHE A 219 -5.20 29.83 -50.61
N ILE A 220 -4.09 29.54 -49.91
CA ILE A 220 -2.91 30.42 -49.83
C ILE A 220 -2.25 30.54 -51.21
N LEU A 221 -2.07 29.42 -51.94
CA LEU A 221 -1.57 29.46 -53.32
C LEU A 221 -2.50 30.26 -54.23
N GLN A 222 -3.81 30.03 -54.21
CA GLN A 222 -4.77 30.79 -55.02
C GLN A 222 -4.81 32.28 -54.65
N SER A 223 -4.54 32.64 -53.39
CA SER A 223 -4.46 34.03 -52.94
C SER A 223 -3.16 34.74 -53.39
N PHE A 224 -2.01 34.06 -53.33
CA PHE A 224 -0.71 34.66 -53.67
C PHE A 224 -0.39 34.62 -55.17
N VAL A 225 -0.78 33.57 -55.91
CA VAL A 225 -0.39 33.37 -57.32
C VAL A 225 -1.11 34.34 -58.29
N ARG A 226 -2.09 35.13 -57.83
CA ARG A 226 -2.80 36.10 -58.68
C ARG A 226 -2.00 37.39 -58.99
N LYS A 227 -0.75 37.52 -58.50
CA LYS A 227 0.21 38.56 -58.92
C LYS A 227 1.66 38.02 -59.01
N GLN A 228 1.98 37.30 -60.09
CA GLN A 228 3.06 37.69 -61.01
C GLN A 228 2.99 36.83 -62.29
N LYS A 229 3.31 37.40 -63.46
CA LYS A 229 3.45 36.68 -64.72
C LYS A 229 4.38 37.46 -65.65
N ILE A 230 5.41 36.80 -66.21
CA ILE A 230 6.20 37.11 -67.43
C ILE A 230 7.63 36.54 -67.26
N LEU A 231 8.09 35.76 -68.26
CA LEU A 231 9.45 35.20 -68.48
C LEU A 231 10.03 34.30 -67.35
N ASP A 232 10.89 33.32 -67.63
CA ASP A 232 11.66 33.02 -68.85
C ASP A 232 11.42 31.61 -69.44
N GLU A 233 11.91 31.43 -70.67
CA GLU A 233 12.07 30.13 -71.33
C GLU A 233 13.49 29.55 -71.09
N ILE A 234 13.63 28.23 -71.08
CA ILE A 234 14.54 27.48 -71.99
C ILE A 234 14.33 25.96 -71.78
N LYS A 235 14.30 25.22 -72.91
CA LYS A 235 14.18 23.75 -73.04
C LYS A 235 15.58 23.18 -73.41
N PRO A 236 15.88 21.86 -73.39
CA PRO A 236 15.10 20.87 -74.16
C PRO A 236 15.08 19.38 -73.67
N LEU A 237 14.17 18.63 -74.31
CA LEU A 237 14.16 17.18 -74.62
C LEU A 237 14.26 16.13 -73.46
N ASP A 238 13.69 14.93 -73.59
CA ASP A 238 12.95 14.35 -74.71
C ASP A 238 11.65 13.59 -74.28
N ASP A 239 10.75 13.38 -75.23
CA ASP A 239 9.39 12.82 -75.04
C ASP A 239 9.31 11.32 -75.43
N LEU A 240 8.45 10.54 -74.77
CA LEU A 240 7.29 9.91 -75.45
C LEU A 240 6.32 9.18 -74.49
N ASN A 241 5.05 9.64 -74.48
CA ASN A 241 3.80 8.88 -74.72
C ASN A 241 3.56 7.46 -74.08
N ASN A 242 2.35 7.08 -73.63
CA ASN A 242 1.04 7.76 -73.62
C ASN A 242 -0.05 7.04 -72.77
N LYS A 243 -0.89 7.81 -72.05
CA LYS A 243 -2.38 7.94 -72.17
C LYS A 243 -3.30 6.66 -72.13
N LYS A 244 -4.61 6.72 -71.78
CA LYS A 244 -5.53 7.88 -71.63
C LYS A 244 -6.77 7.64 -70.72
N ASP A 245 -7.14 8.69 -69.97
CA ASP A 245 -8.46 9.29 -69.68
C ASP A 245 -9.80 8.51 -69.58
N SER A 246 -10.46 8.75 -68.43
CA SER A 246 -11.77 9.44 -68.26
C SER A 246 -13.06 8.66 -67.95
N CYS A 247 -14.04 9.44 -67.47
CA CYS A 247 -15.30 9.11 -66.82
C CYS A 247 -16.44 9.89 -67.51
N MET A 248 -17.71 9.45 -67.41
CA MET A 248 -18.87 10.35 -67.21
C MET A 248 -20.22 9.61 -67.00
N SER A 249 -21.06 10.19 -66.13
CA SER A 249 -22.55 10.27 -66.21
C SER A 249 -23.48 9.06 -65.95
N ASN A 250 -24.01 9.03 -64.71
CA ASN A 250 -25.45 9.00 -64.33
C ASN A 250 -26.46 7.86 -64.67
N HIS A 251 -27.20 7.50 -63.60
CA HIS A 251 -28.63 7.14 -63.49
C HIS A 251 -29.16 5.68 -63.67
N THR A 252 -30.19 5.42 -62.85
CA THR A 252 -31.35 4.49 -63.01
C THR A 252 -31.19 2.97 -62.83
N THR A 253 -31.48 2.52 -61.59
CA THR A 253 -32.60 1.62 -61.17
C THR A 253 -32.77 0.19 -61.71
N GLU A 254 -33.11 -0.70 -60.75
CA GLU A 254 -33.97 -1.90 -60.87
C GLU A 254 -33.39 -3.13 -61.62
N ILE A 255 -33.77 -4.39 -61.43
CA ILE A 255 -34.37 -5.26 -60.37
C ILE A 255 -34.34 -6.68 -61.00
N GLY A 256 -34.16 -7.76 -60.22
CA GLY A 256 -34.28 -9.16 -60.69
C GLY A 256 -33.27 -10.10 -60.00
N LYS A 257 -33.68 -11.08 -59.17
CA LYS A 257 -34.33 -12.38 -59.50
C LYS A 257 -33.32 -13.39 -60.12
N ASP A 258 -33.29 -14.67 -59.75
CA ASP A 258 -34.04 -15.43 -58.72
C ASP A 258 -33.26 -16.73 -58.36
N LEU A 259 -33.42 -17.18 -57.10
CA LEU A 259 -33.61 -18.57 -56.61
C LEU A 259 -32.63 -19.74 -56.93
N ASP A 260 -32.42 -20.53 -55.87
CA ASP A 260 -31.71 -21.82 -55.68
C ASP A 260 -31.74 -22.92 -56.77
N TYR A 261 -30.78 -23.87 -56.71
CA TYR A 261 -31.07 -25.30 -56.34
C TYR A 261 -29.87 -26.30 -56.40
N LEU A 262 -29.88 -27.28 -55.45
CA LEU A 262 -29.35 -28.67 -55.54
C LEU A 262 -27.79 -28.87 -55.60
N LYS A 263 -27.18 -30.01 -55.20
CA LYS A 263 -27.70 -31.32 -54.71
C LYS A 263 -26.75 -32.07 -53.75
N ASP A 264 -27.29 -33.08 -53.07
CA ASP A 264 -26.61 -34.06 -52.18
C ASP A 264 -25.73 -35.10 -52.92
N VAL A 265 -24.86 -35.83 -52.18
CA VAL A 265 -24.94 -37.30 -51.97
C VAL A 265 -23.82 -37.84 -51.04
N ASN A 266 -24.12 -38.93 -50.33
CA ASN A 266 -23.31 -39.63 -49.31
C ASN A 266 -22.01 -40.31 -49.83
N GLY A 267 -21.08 -40.69 -48.92
CA GLY A 267 -20.46 -42.03 -49.02
C GLY A 267 -19.03 -42.29 -48.48
N THR A 268 -18.94 -42.74 -47.22
CA THR A 268 -18.09 -43.87 -46.73
C THR A 268 -16.57 -44.02 -47.01
N THR A 269 -15.83 -44.20 -45.89
CA THR A 269 -14.75 -45.20 -45.61
C THR A 269 -13.31 -45.08 -46.16
N SER A 270 -12.37 -45.20 -45.20
CA SER A 270 -11.04 -45.87 -45.24
C SER A 270 -9.97 -45.46 -46.27
N GLY A 271 -8.78 -45.06 -45.79
CA GLY A 271 -7.55 -44.92 -46.57
C GLY A 271 -6.49 -46.01 -46.27
N ILE A 272 -5.42 -46.07 -47.09
CA ILE A 272 -4.30 -47.01 -47.01
C ILE A 272 -2.99 -46.31 -47.45
N GLY A 273 -1.94 -46.37 -46.61
CA GLY A 273 -0.47 -46.26 -46.89
C GLY A 273 0.11 -44.99 -47.56
N THR A 274 1.32 -44.47 -47.25
CA THR A 274 2.42 -44.74 -46.28
C THR A 274 3.22 -43.40 -46.09
N GLY A 275 4.28 -43.18 -45.27
CA GLY A 275 5.03 -43.97 -44.27
C GLY A 275 6.39 -43.29 -43.94
N SER A 276 7.26 -43.95 -43.16
CA SER A 276 8.67 -43.57 -42.85
C SER A 276 8.93 -42.41 -41.85
N SER A 277 10.20 -42.01 -41.63
CA SER A 277 10.69 -41.21 -40.47
C SER A 277 12.08 -40.51 -40.64
N VAL A 278 12.39 -39.54 -39.75
CA VAL A 278 13.70 -38.90 -39.40
C VAL A 278 14.04 -37.50 -40.01
N GLU A 279 13.86 -36.47 -39.17
CA GLU A 279 14.86 -35.56 -38.51
C GLU A 279 16.08 -34.93 -39.26
N LYS A 280 16.08 -33.58 -39.42
CA LYS A 280 17.20 -32.64 -39.13
C LYS A 280 16.80 -31.16 -39.31
N TYR A 281 17.40 -30.23 -38.54
CA TYR A 281 17.27 -28.77 -38.73
C TYR A 281 18.52 -28.00 -38.24
N ILE A 282 19.20 -27.31 -39.16
CA ILE A 282 20.07 -26.10 -39.03
C ILE A 282 20.65 -25.81 -40.44
N ILE A 283 20.98 -24.59 -40.88
CA ILE A 283 20.95 -23.24 -40.27
C ILE A 283 20.34 -22.25 -41.31
N ASP A 284 20.21 -20.97 -40.91
CA ASP A 284 20.49 -19.73 -41.69
C ASP A 284 19.36 -18.85 -42.26
N GLU A 285 19.74 -17.59 -42.52
CA GLU A 285 18.89 -16.38 -42.54
C GLU A 285 17.94 -16.17 -43.76
N SER A 286 16.90 -15.37 -43.49
CA SER A 286 16.32 -14.32 -44.36
C SER A 286 15.33 -14.65 -45.51
N ASP A 287 14.39 -13.71 -45.66
CA ASP A 287 13.71 -13.22 -46.86
C ASP A 287 12.55 -14.00 -47.58
N TYR A 288 11.48 -13.21 -47.86
CA TYR A 288 10.33 -13.40 -48.78
C TYR A 288 9.25 -14.52 -48.63
N MET A 289 7.99 -14.04 -48.64
CA MET A 289 6.79 -14.52 -49.40
C MET A 289 6.19 -15.94 -49.21
N SER A 290 5.00 -15.96 -48.59
CA SER A 290 3.75 -16.69 -48.99
C SER A 290 3.75 -18.17 -49.44
N PHE A 291 3.05 -19.00 -48.64
CA PHE A 291 2.15 -20.14 -48.99
C PHE A 291 2.55 -21.18 -50.08
N ILE A 292 2.70 -22.47 -49.69
CA ILE A 292 1.95 -23.68 -50.19
C ILE A 292 2.50 -25.02 -49.58
N ASN A 293 1.77 -26.13 -49.75
CA ASN A 293 1.80 -27.37 -48.95
C ASN A 293 2.82 -28.49 -49.29
N ASN A 294 3.00 -29.37 -48.29
CA ASN A 294 3.02 -30.86 -48.30
C ASN A 294 4.37 -31.66 -48.20
N PRO A 295 4.38 -32.85 -47.54
CA PRO A 295 5.61 -33.55 -47.13
C PRO A 295 5.88 -34.96 -47.76
N SER A 296 7.15 -35.38 -47.83
CA SER A 296 7.63 -36.79 -47.75
C SER A 296 9.18 -36.86 -47.74
N LEU A 297 9.79 -37.98 -47.30
CA LEU A 297 11.26 -38.31 -47.33
C LEU A 297 12.18 -37.42 -46.43
N THR A 298 12.76 -37.78 -45.26
CA THR A 298 12.80 -39.00 -44.39
C THR A 298 13.92 -40.06 -44.61
N VAL A 299 15.07 -40.00 -43.89
CA VAL A 299 16.05 -41.12 -43.66
C VAL A 299 16.87 -40.98 -42.34
N THR A 300 17.07 -42.09 -41.60
CA THR A 300 17.94 -42.35 -40.40
C THR A 300 19.47 -42.10 -40.61
N VAL A 301 20.41 -41.86 -39.68
CA VAL A 301 20.62 -41.57 -38.20
C VAL A 301 22.16 -41.18 -38.05
N PRO A 302 22.92 -41.11 -36.90
CA PRO A 302 22.65 -41.17 -35.43
C PRO A 302 23.40 -40.13 -34.50
N ILE A 303 22.97 -40.08 -33.23
CA ILE A 303 23.69 -39.89 -31.93
C ILE A 303 24.82 -38.84 -31.77
N ALA A 304 24.54 -37.81 -30.96
CA ALA A 304 25.31 -37.37 -29.78
C ALA A 304 24.35 -36.63 -28.80
N VAL A 305 24.75 -36.39 -27.53
CA VAL A 305 23.89 -35.75 -26.50
C VAL A 305 24.26 -34.28 -26.33
N GLY A 306 23.27 -33.42 -26.04
CA GLY A 306 23.44 -32.00 -25.70
C GLY A 306 22.94 -31.66 -24.30
N GLU A 307 23.46 -30.58 -23.73
CA GLU A 307 23.10 -30.04 -22.41
C GLU A 307 21.97 -28.99 -22.53
N SER A 308 21.51 -28.43 -21.40
CA SER A 308 20.30 -27.61 -21.32
C SER A 308 20.53 -26.30 -20.55
N ASP A 309 20.14 -25.18 -21.15
CA ASP A 309 20.20 -23.85 -20.52
C ASP A 309 19.21 -23.71 -19.35
N PHE A 310 19.64 -23.00 -18.31
CA PHE A 310 18.79 -22.34 -17.31
C PHE A 310 19.52 -21.09 -16.82
N GLU A 311 18.81 -19.97 -16.68
CA GLU A 311 19.44 -18.67 -16.43
C GLU A 311 19.97 -18.51 -14.99
N ASN A 312 21.20 -17.99 -14.86
CA ASN A 312 21.79 -17.59 -13.58
C ASN A 312 21.40 -16.15 -13.23
N LEU A 313 21.11 -15.89 -11.94
CA LEU A 313 20.89 -14.55 -11.41
C LEU A 313 21.99 -14.15 -10.42
N ASN A 314 22.96 -13.40 -10.95
CA ASN A 314 23.89 -12.47 -10.30
C ASN A 314 24.31 -12.76 -8.84
N THR A 315 25.44 -13.45 -8.71
CA THR A 315 26.36 -13.24 -7.58
C THR A 315 27.26 -12.03 -7.86
N GLU A 316 27.21 -11.02 -7.00
CA GLU A 316 28.32 -10.07 -6.82
C GLU A 316 28.79 -10.11 -5.36
N ASP A 317 30.10 -9.98 -5.17
CA ASP A 317 30.79 -10.42 -3.95
C ASP A 317 30.90 -9.35 -2.86
N PHE A 318 30.88 -9.82 -1.61
CA PHE A 318 31.39 -9.06 -0.47
C PHE A 318 32.90 -9.29 -0.32
N SER A 319 33.71 -8.31 -0.73
CA SER A 319 35.06 -8.18 -0.18
C SER A 319 34.96 -7.74 1.29
N SER A 320 35.64 -8.46 2.18
CA SER A 320 35.64 -8.18 3.61
C SER A 320 36.92 -7.46 4.02
N GLU A 321 36.83 -6.16 4.29
CA GLU A 321 37.87 -5.48 5.07
C GLU A 321 37.86 -6.01 6.52
N SER A 322 39.04 -6.16 7.11
CA SER A 322 39.21 -6.60 8.49
C SER A 322 40.21 -5.69 9.20
N ASP A 323 39.70 -4.77 10.01
CA ASP A 323 40.52 -3.84 10.77
C ASP A 323 41.35 -4.55 11.84
N LEU A 324 42.63 -4.21 11.90
CA LEU A 324 43.50 -4.40 13.06
C LEU A 324 44.32 -3.13 13.28
N GLU A 325 44.14 -2.50 14.45
CA GLU A 325 44.92 -1.33 14.85
C GLU A 325 46.39 -1.71 15.10
N GLU A 326 47.35 -0.93 14.59
CA GLU A 326 48.07 0.02 15.46
C GLU A 326 49.07 0.94 14.72
N SER A 327 48.91 2.25 14.99
CA SER A 327 50.00 3.22 15.20
C SER A 327 50.72 3.92 14.01
N LYS A 328 51.07 5.18 14.32
CA LYS A 328 52.19 6.01 13.86
C LYS A 328 52.14 6.84 12.55
N GLU A 329 52.01 8.14 12.81
CA GLU A 329 52.94 9.23 12.43
C GLU A 329 53.09 9.64 10.94
N LYS A 330 53.03 10.96 10.74
CA LYS A 330 53.24 11.67 9.47
C LYS A 330 54.71 11.58 9.05
N LEU A 331 54.97 11.51 7.74
CA LEU A 331 55.92 12.38 7.04
C LEU A 331 55.71 12.33 5.52
N ASN A 332 56.05 13.42 4.82
CA ASN A 332 56.19 13.45 3.37
C ASN A 332 57.67 13.18 3.04
N GLU A 333 58.01 12.49 1.93
CA GLU A 333 58.92 13.04 0.91
C GLU A 333 59.13 12.16 -0.34
N SER A 334 59.43 12.85 -1.45
CA SER A 334 60.24 12.48 -2.64
C SER A 334 60.29 11.03 -3.20
N SER A 335 59.82 10.91 -4.44
CA SER A 335 60.50 10.31 -5.61
C SER A 335 61.68 9.33 -5.46
N SER A 336 61.66 8.22 -6.21
CA SER A 336 62.60 7.98 -7.34
C SER A 336 62.19 6.77 -8.20
N SER A 337 62.60 6.77 -9.46
CA SER A 337 62.57 5.61 -10.37
C SER A 337 63.82 4.72 -10.21
N SER A 338 63.70 3.45 -10.62
CA SER A 338 64.79 2.72 -11.30
C SER A 338 64.25 1.52 -12.10
N GLU A 339 65.04 1.07 -13.07
CA GLU A 339 64.71 -0.01 -14.02
C GLU A 339 65.30 -1.36 -13.54
N GLY A 340 64.72 -2.49 -13.96
CA GLY A 340 65.22 -3.81 -13.56
C GLY A 340 64.49 -4.98 -14.22
N SER A 341 64.81 -5.26 -15.49
CA SER A 341 64.19 -6.36 -16.25
C SER A 341 64.83 -7.72 -15.99
N THR A 342 64.00 -8.75 -15.86
CA THR A 342 64.25 -10.04 -16.52
C THR A 342 62.93 -10.73 -16.87
N VAL A 343 62.94 -11.53 -17.94
CA VAL A 343 61.76 -12.16 -18.56
C VAL A 343 61.60 -13.60 -18.09
N ASP A 344 60.36 -14.06 -17.92
CA ASP A 344 60.03 -15.47 -18.17
C ASP A 344 58.68 -15.62 -18.88
N ILE A 345 58.43 -16.79 -19.46
CA ILE A 345 57.51 -16.96 -20.61
C ILE A 345 56.09 -17.34 -20.20
N GLY A 346 55.10 -16.60 -20.70
CA GLY A 346 53.68 -16.87 -20.49
C GLY A 346 53.13 -18.04 -21.32
N ALA A 347 52.35 -18.90 -20.68
CA ALA A 347 51.32 -19.75 -21.29
C ALA A 347 49.95 -19.06 -21.12
N PRO A 348 48.91 -19.38 -21.91
CA PRO A 348 47.73 -18.53 -22.02
C PRO A 348 46.96 -18.41 -20.71
N ALA A 349 46.61 -17.18 -20.35
CA ALA A 349 45.55 -16.93 -19.38
C ALA A 349 44.20 -17.35 -20.00
N GLU A 350 43.28 -17.80 -19.15
CA GLU A 350 41.87 -17.94 -19.50
C GLU A 350 41.32 -16.58 -19.93
N GLU A 351 40.35 -16.59 -20.85
CA GLU A 351 39.75 -15.35 -21.36
C GLU A 351 39.05 -14.62 -20.21
N GLN A 352 39.64 -13.49 -19.77
CA GLN A 352 38.95 -12.56 -18.90
C GLN A 352 37.65 -12.14 -19.61
N PRO A 353 36.49 -12.14 -18.92
CA PRO A 353 35.29 -11.56 -19.50
C PRO A 353 35.62 -10.12 -19.89
N VAL A 354 35.20 -9.71 -21.08
CA VAL A 354 35.35 -8.32 -21.51
C VAL A 354 34.52 -7.47 -20.55
N VAL A 355 35.20 -6.82 -19.62
CA VAL A 355 34.62 -5.77 -18.78
C VAL A 355 34.08 -4.73 -19.75
N GLU A 356 32.76 -4.53 -19.75
CA GLU A 356 32.16 -3.42 -20.48
C GLU A 356 32.86 -2.14 -20.03
N PRO A 357 33.42 -1.34 -20.96
CA PRO A 357 34.12 -0.13 -20.57
C PRO A 357 33.12 0.80 -19.86
N GLU A 358 33.42 1.19 -18.63
CA GLU A 358 32.66 2.19 -17.87
C GLU A 358 32.28 3.34 -18.82
N GLU A 359 30.98 3.67 -18.92
CA GLU A 359 30.52 4.70 -19.85
C GLU A 359 31.29 6.02 -19.59
N THR A 360 32.21 6.35 -20.50
CA THR A 360 33.12 7.46 -20.28
C THR A 360 32.32 8.75 -20.24
N LEU A 361 32.33 9.43 -19.08
CA LEU A 361 31.59 10.65 -18.76
C LEU A 361 31.93 11.82 -19.72
N GLU A 362 31.34 11.76 -20.91
CA GLU A 362 31.42 12.71 -22.03
C GLU A 362 30.00 13.23 -22.33
N PRO A 363 29.74 14.55 -22.26
CA PRO A 363 28.36 15.06 -22.25
C PRO A 363 27.75 15.16 -23.67
N GLU A 364 26.55 14.60 -23.85
CA GLU A 364 25.77 14.52 -25.11
C GLU A 364 25.73 15.79 -25.97
N ALA A 365 25.53 15.70 -27.29
CA ALA A 365 25.53 16.89 -28.16
C ALA A 365 24.49 17.98 -27.76
N CYS A 366 24.95 19.21 -27.54
CA CYS A 366 24.15 20.31 -26.97
C CYS A 366 22.96 20.79 -27.85
N PHE A 367 23.00 20.51 -29.17
CA PHE A 367 21.97 20.89 -30.13
C PHE A 367 21.38 19.65 -30.81
N THR A 368 20.07 19.65 -31.04
CA THR A 368 19.40 18.60 -31.83
C THR A 368 19.89 18.60 -33.28
N GLU A 369 19.90 17.42 -33.92
CA GLU A 369 20.31 17.25 -35.32
C GLU A 369 19.55 18.19 -36.26
N GLY A 370 18.24 18.34 -36.06
CA GLY A 370 17.39 19.26 -36.82
C GLY A 370 17.71 20.75 -36.60
N CYS A 371 18.39 21.11 -35.51
CA CYS A 371 18.94 22.46 -35.30
C CYS A 371 20.25 22.62 -36.07
N VAL A 372 21.17 21.64 -35.97
CA VAL A 372 22.46 21.61 -36.69
C VAL A 372 22.27 21.62 -38.21
N GLN A 373 21.32 20.86 -38.74
CA GLN A 373 20.95 20.88 -40.17
C GLN A 373 20.40 22.24 -40.63
N ARG A 374 19.69 22.97 -39.76
CA ARG A 374 18.98 24.21 -40.11
C ARG A 374 19.82 25.46 -39.91
N PHE A 375 20.81 25.41 -39.02
CA PHE A 375 21.75 26.50 -38.72
C PHE A 375 23.19 25.97 -38.68
N LYS A 376 23.94 26.13 -39.79
CA LYS A 376 25.35 25.69 -39.90
C LYS A 376 26.30 26.29 -38.84
N CYS A 377 25.92 27.37 -38.16
CA CYS A 377 26.69 27.94 -37.05
C CYS A 377 26.65 27.11 -35.76
N CYS A 378 25.74 26.13 -35.64
CA CYS A 378 25.69 25.20 -34.50
C CYS A 378 26.69 24.02 -34.63
N GLN A 379 27.35 23.87 -35.79
CA GLN A 379 28.30 22.78 -36.06
C GLN A 379 29.71 23.18 -35.60
N ILE A 380 29.97 23.06 -34.29
CA ILE A 380 31.22 23.46 -33.65
C ILE A 380 32.24 22.30 -33.70
N SER A 381 33.41 22.51 -34.33
CA SER A 381 34.52 21.55 -34.33
C SER A 381 35.16 21.44 -32.94
N VAL A 382 35.08 20.27 -32.30
CA VAL A 382 35.62 20.02 -30.94
C VAL A 382 37.15 20.16 -30.89
N GLU A 383 37.83 19.92 -32.01
CA GLU A 383 39.29 19.89 -32.12
C GLU A 383 39.93 21.29 -32.23
N GLU A 384 39.22 22.27 -32.79
CA GLU A 384 39.76 23.62 -33.05
C GLU A 384 39.44 24.62 -31.93
N GLY A 385 40.29 25.65 -31.80
CA GLY A 385 40.48 26.41 -30.56
C GLY A 385 39.23 26.91 -29.84
N ARG A 386 38.24 27.47 -30.53
CA ARG A 386 37.00 27.96 -29.89
C ARG A 386 36.07 26.83 -29.45
N GLY A 387 35.98 25.74 -30.23
CA GLY A 387 35.22 24.56 -29.84
C GLY A 387 35.87 23.82 -28.69
N LYS A 388 37.21 23.69 -28.70
CA LYS A 388 37.98 23.11 -27.59
C LYS A 388 37.86 23.91 -26.29
N GLN A 389 37.80 25.24 -26.36
CA GLN A 389 37.51 26.10 -25.21
C GLN A 389 36.07 25.89 -24.68
N TRP A 390 35.07 25.82 -25.57
CA TRP A 390 33.69 25.54 -25.19
C TRP A 390 33.52 24.14 -24.58
N TRP A 391 34.18 23.11 -25.14
CA TRP A 391 34.16 21.75 -24.62
C TRP A 391 34.83 21.64 -23.24
N ASN A 392 35.95 22.32 -23.02
CA ASN A 392 36.58 22.38 -21.70
C ASN A 392 35.71 23.13 -20.66
N LEU A 393 35.06 24.23 -21.05
CA LEU A 393 34.09 24.91 -20.19
C LEU A 393 32.91 23.98 -19.84
N ARG A 394 32.40 23.25 -20.83
CA ARG A 394 31.31 22.29 -20.64
C ARG A 394 31.70 21.14 -19.72
N ARG A 395 32.85 20.49 -19.94
CA ARG A 395 33.36 19.39 -19.11
C ARG A 395 33.65 19.83 -17.67
N THR A 396 34.04 21.08 -17.45
CA THR A 396 34.19 21.65 -16.10
C THR A 396 32.85 22.02 -15.46
N CYS A 397 31.89 22.58 -16.20
CA CYS A 397 30.52 22.78 -15.70
C CYS A 397 29.83 21.46 -15.33
N PHE A 398 29.96 20.42 -16.15
CA PHE A 398 29.43 19.08 -15.89
C PHE A 398 29.99 18.51 -14.58
N ARG A 399 31.32 18.49 -14.43
CA ARG A 399 32.00 18.08 -13.19
C ARG A 399 31.61 18.92 -11.96
N ILE A 400 31.24 20.19 -12.13
CA ILE A 400 30.74 21.03 -11.02
C ILE A 400 29.32 20.61 -10.62
N VAL A 401 28.42 20.39 -11.59
CA VAL A 401 27.01 20.07 -11.35
C VAL A 401 26.84 18.70 -10.69
N GLU A 402 27.66 17.71 -11.07
CA GLU A 402 27.64 16.35 -10.50
C GLU A 402 28.43 16.21 -9.18
N HIS A 403 29.13 17.24 -8.72
CA HIS A 403 29.95 17.13 -7.50
C HIS A 403 29.05 17.10 -6.25
N ASN A 404 29.17 16.08 -5.40
CA ASN A 404 28.32 15.88 -4.21
C ASN A 404 28.24 17.12 -3.31
N TRP A 405 29.31 17.93 -3.17
CA TRP A 405 29.25 19.18 -2.38
C TRP A 405 28.41 20.27 -3.05
N PHE A 406 28.36 20.32 -4.39
CA PHE A 406 27.51 21.27 -5.11
C PHE A 406 26.03 20.88 -4.95
N GLU A 407 25.68 19.60 -5.09
CA GLU A 407 24.33 19.14 -4.80
C GLU A 407 23.94 19.41 -3.33
N THR A 408 24.78 19.03 -2.36
CA THR A 408 24.55 19.28 -0.93
C THR A 408 24.36 20.78 -0.65
N PHE A 409 25.15 21.65 -1.27
CA PHE A 409 25.03 23.10 -1.18
C PHE A 409 23.69 23.62 -1.76
N ILE A 410 23.28 23.11 -2.92
CA ILE A 410 22.00 23.48 -3.54
C ILE A 410 20.82 23.00 -2.69
N VAL A 411 20.85 21.78 -2.14
CA VAL A 411 19.83 21.27 -1.22
C VAL A 411 19.73 22.14 0.04
N PHE A 412 20.87 22.49 0.65
CA PHE A 412 20.91 23.41 1.78
C PHE A 412 20.32 24.79 1.44
N MET A 413 20.62 25.33 0.25
CA MET A 413 20.04 26.60 -0.24
C MET A 413 18.53 26.50 -0.54
N ILE A 414 18.02 25.37 -1.01
CA ILE A 414 16.58 25.12 -1.19
C ILE A 414 15.88 25.11 0.18
N LEU A 415 16.44 24.43 1.17
CA LEU A 415 15.88 24.38 2.53
C LEU A 415 15.90 25.76 3.20
N LEU A 416 16.99 26.51 3.09
CA LEU A 416 17.12 27.85 3.67
C LEU A 416 16.18 28.86 2.96
N SER A 417 16.08 28.79 1.63
CA SER A 417 15.13 29.60 0.84
C SER A 417 13.67 29.27 1.16
N SER A 418 13.35 28.00 1.42
CA SER A 418 12.00 27.58 1.84
C SER A 418 11.68 28.04 3.27
N GLY A 419 12.61 27.84 4.21
CA GLY A 419 12.46 28.28 5.60
C GLY A 419 12.32 29.80 5.75
N ALA A 420 12.92 30.59 4.85
CA ALA A 420 12.75 32.04 4.82
C ALA A 420 11.28 32.46 4.62
N LEU A 421 10.48 31.71 3.85
CA LEU A 421 9.08 32.04 3.57
C LEU A 421 8.19 31.94 4.84
N ALA A 422 8.53 31.06 5.78
CA ALA A 422 7.78 30.88 7.02
C ALA A 422 7.83 32.10 7.96
N PHE A 423 8.75 33.05 7.71
CA PHE A 423 8.86 34.30 8.48
C PHE A 423 8.06 35.47 7.86
N GLU A 424 7.41 35.30 6.70
CA GLU A 424 6.53 36.32 6.09
C GLU A 424 5.12 36.33 6.72
N ASP A 425 5.04 36.46 8.05
CA ASP A 425 3.78 36.50 8.82
C ASP A 425 3.23 37.93 9.01
N ILE A 426 2.06 38.06 9.66
CA ILE A 426 1.42 39.36 9.91
C ILE A 426 2.29 40.33 10.73
N TYR A 427 3.28 39.82 11.48
CA TYR A 427 4.20 40.61 12.31
C TYR A 427 5.46 41.09 11.55
N ILE A 428 5.60 40.78 10.26
CA ILE A 428 6.78 41.16 9.45
C ILE A 428 6.95 42.68 9.30
N ASP A 429 5.84 43.44 9.22
CA ASP A 429 5.86 44.91 9.14
C ASP A 429 6.33 45.57 10.45
N GLN A 430 6.14 44.88 11.59
CA GLN A 430 6.69 45.29 12.89
C GLN A 430 8.19 44.93 12.99
N ARG A 431 8.57 43.73 12.55
CA ARG A 431 9.93 43.16 12.66
C ARG A 431 10.84 43.59 11.49
N LYS A 432 11.02 44.91 11.35
CA LYS A 432 11.72 45.58 10.24
C LYS A 432 13.10 45.01 9.90
N THR A 433 13.90 44.61 10.88
CA THR A 433 15.24 44.00 10.67
C THR A 433 15.15 42.66 9.95
N ILE A 434 14.21 41.80 10.37
CA ILE A 434 13.93 40.51 9.73
C ILE A 434 13.42 40.76 8.31
N LYS A 435 12.49 41.71 8.12
CA LYS A 435 11.96 42.09 6.81
C LYS A 435 13.07 42.51 5.83
N THR A 436 14.02 43.34 6.24
CA THR A 436 15.15 43.72 5.37
C THR A 436 16.09 42.56 5.08
N MET A 437 16.35 41.68 6.06
CA MET A 437 17.19 40.49 5.84
C MET A 437 16.54 39.53 4.83
N LEU A 438 15.23 39.29 4.93
CA LEU A 438 14.48 38.50 3.95
C LEU A 438 14.59 39.09 2.54
N GLU A 439 14.40 40.41 2.37
CA GLU A 439 14.44 41.03 1.04
C GLU A 439 15.82 40.96 0.36
N TYR A 440 16.91 40.97 1.14
CA TYR A 440 18.25 40.71 0.61
C TYR A 440 18.48 39.22 0.33
N ALA A 441 18.04 38.32 1.23
CA ALA A 441 18.14 36.89 1.05
C ALA A 441 17.39 36.41 -0.21
N ASP A 442 16.19 36.94 -0.48
CA ASP A 442 15.36 36.56 -1.62
C ASP A 442 16.04 36.86 -2.97
N LYS A 443 16.81 37.95 -3.03
CA LYS A 443 17.67 38.31 -4.18
C LYS A 443 18.86 37.36 -4.30
N VAL A 444 19.55 37.07 -3.19
CA VAL A 444 20.68 36.12 -3.15
C VAL A 444 20.26 34.72 -3.62
N PHE A 445 19.15 34.17 -3.10
CA PHE A 445 18.63 32.87 -3.54
C PHE A 445 18.31 32.87 -5.03
N THR A 446 17.66 33.93 -5.53
CA THR A 446 17.27 34.05 -6.94
C THR A 446 18.51 34.08 -7.85
N TYR A 447 19.59 34.78 -7.47
CA TYR A 447 20.86 34.74 -8.20
C TYR A 447 21.55 33.37 -8.14
N ILE A 448 21.54 32.68 -7.00
CA ILE A 448 22.08 31.31 -6.87
C ILE A 448 21.35 30.34 -7.80
N PHE A 449 20.02 30.38 -7.84
CA PHE A 449 19.23 29.48 -8.69
C PHE A 449 19.31 29.82 -10.19
N ILE A 450 19.49 31.09 -10.56
CA ILE A 450 19.81 31.48 -11.94
C ILE A 450 21.19 30.92 -12.34
N LEU A 451 22.18 30.98 -11.44
CA LEU A 451 23.51 30.41 -11.70
C LEU A 451 23.47 28.87 -11.81
N GLU A 452 22.72 28.19 -10.94
CA GLU A 452 22.48 26.74 -11.04
C GLU A 452 21.86 26.36 -12.39
N MET A 453 20.82 27.08 -12.83
CA MET A 453 20.16 26.85 -14.11
C MET A 453 21.12 27.05 -15.30
N LEU A 454 21.93 28.11 -15.29
CA LEU A 454 22.92 28.37 -16.34
C LEU A 454 24.03 27.30 -16.36
N LEU A 455 24.48 26.81 -15.19
CA LEU A 455 25.42 25.70 -15.10
C LEU A 455 24.82 24.40 -15.65
N LYS A 456 23.57 24.07 -15.30
CA LYS A 456 22.82 22.92 -15.85
C LYS A 456 22.65 23.02 -17.37
N TRP A 457 22.36 24.21 -17.92
CA TRP A 457 22.25 24.42 -19.37
C TRP A 457 23.59 24.21 -20.10
N VAL A 458 24.72 24.66 -19.55
CA VAL A 458 26.04 24.46 -20.16
C VAL A 458 26.51 23.01 -20.01
N ALA A 459 26.24 22.38 -18.87
CA ALA A 459 26.56 20.97 -18.61
C ALA A 459 25.76 20.02 -19.51
N TYR A 460 24.44 19.92 -19.29
CA TYR A 460 23.59 18.93 -19.97
C TYR A 460 23.26 19.34 -21.42
N GLY A 461 23.21 20.64 -21.72
CA GLY A 461 22.71 21.13 -23.01
C GLY A 461 21.19 21.21 -23.06
N TYR A 462 20.65 21.93 -24.04
CA TYR A 462 19.22 22.28 -24.06
C TYR A 462 18.30 21.08 -24.27
N GLN A 463 18.72 20.08 -25.04
CA GLN A 463 17.89 18.90 -25.33
C GLN A 463 17.63 18.09 -24.06
N THR A 464 18.70 17.63 -23.40
CA THR A 464 18.66 16.80 -22.18
C THR A 464 18.10 17.57 -20.98
N TYR A 465 18.26 18.91 -20.95
CA TYR A 465 17.62 19.76 -19.95
C TYR A 465 16.08 19.81 -20.11
N PHE A 466 15.56 20.04 -21.33
CA PHE A 466 14.13 20.23 -21.54
C PHE A 466 13.32 18.93 -21.73
N THR A 467 13.97 17.78 -21.91
CA THR A 467 13.30 16.47 -21.83
C THR A 467 13.06 16.00 -20.38
N ASN A 468 13.86 16.48 -19.41
CA ASN A 468 13.74 16.09 -18.01
C ASN A 468 12.67 16.92 -17.27
N ALA A 469 11.60 16.26 -16.80
CA ALA A 469 10.49 16.89 -16.08
C ALA A 469 10.91 17.65 -14.80
N TRP A 470 11.95 17.19 -14.10
CA TRP A 470 12.44 17.85 -12.89
C TRP A 470 13.19 19.15 -13.22
N CYS A 471 13.99 19.15 -14.30
CA CYS A 471 14.62 20.36 -14.83
C CYS A 471 13.57 21.39 -15.32
N TRP A 472 12.43 20.92 -15.84
CA TRP A 472 11.31 21.77 -16.23
C TRP A 472 10.60 22.40 -15.01
N LEU A 473 10.43 21.65 -13.91
CA LEU A 473 9.94 22.16 -12.63
C LEU A 473 10.89 23.20 -12.03
N ASP A 474 12.20 22.92 -12.00
CA ASP A 474 13.21 23.87 -11.56
C ASP A 474 13.14 25.19 -12.36
N PHE A 475 13.06 25.07 -13.70
CA PHE A 475 12.99 26.17 -14.65
C PHE A 475 11.80 27.09 -14.41
N LEU A 476 10.56 26.56 -14.30
CA LEU A 476 9.37 27.37 -14.03
C LEU A 476 9.48 28.17 -12.72
N ILE A 477 10.12 27.62 -11.70
CA ILE A 477 10.32 28.30 -10.40
C ILE A 477 11.41 29.39 -10.50
N VAL A 478 12.40 29.25 -11.40
CA VAL A 478 13.32 30.35 -11.74
C VAL A 478 12.55 31.45 -12.46
N ASP A 479 11.78 31.12 -13.50
CA ASP A 479 11.05 32.09 -14.33
C ASP A 479 10.07 32.95 -13.52
N VAL A 480 9.26 32.35 -12.63
CA VAL A 480 8.37 33.09 -11.72
C VAL A 480 9.16 34.09 -10.85
N SER A 481 10.34 33.68 -10.37
CA SER A 481 11.22 34.53 -9.56
C SER A 481 11.87 35.65 -10.40
N LEU A 482 12.27 35.35 -11.64
CA LEU A 482 12.88 36.28 -12.59
C LEU A 482 11.88 37.34 -13.09
N VAL A 483 10.63 36.95 -13.36
CA VAL A 483 9.54 37.87 -13.71
C VAL A 483 9.25 38.81 -12.53
N SER A 484 9.21 38.30 -11.29
CA SER A 484 9.03 39.17 -10.12
C SER A 484 10.22 40.12 -9.90
N LEU A 485 11.46 39.67 -10.14
CA LEU A 485 12.67 40.48 -9.97
C LEU A 485 12.74 41.61 -11.02
N THR A 486 12.48 41.28 -12.30
CA THR A 486 12.49 42.26 -13.40
C THR A 486 11.34 43.26 -13.29
N ALA A 487 10.13 42.80 -12.90
CA ALA A 487 8.99 43.70 -12.64
C ALA A 487 9.27 44.70 -11.51
N ASN A 488 9.90 44.25 -10.41
CA ASN A 488 10.31 45.14 -9.32
C ASN A 488 11.39 46.15 -9.79
N ALA A 489 12.38 45.70 -10.56
CA ALA A 489 13.45 46.57 -11.07
C ALA A 489 12.96 47.62 -12.09
N LEU A 490 11.91 47.31 -12.85
CA LEU A 490 11.25 48.22 -13.79
C LEU A 490 10.18 49.12 -13.14
N GLY A 491 9.94 49.00 -11.82
CA GLY A 491 8.98 49.81 -11.08
C GLY A 491 7.50 49.39 -11.22
N TYR A 492 7.20 48.32 -11.95
CA TYR A 492 5.82 47.83 -12.19
C TYR A 492 5.20 47.06 -11.00
N SER A 493 5.76 47.20 -9.79
CA SER A 493 5.56 46.31 -8.65
C SER A 493 4.15 46.29 -8.04
N GLU A 494 3.31 47.29 -8.31
CA GLU A 494 1.95 47.41 -7.75
C GLU A 494 0.84 46.76 -8.61
N LEU A 495 1.16 46.31 -9.84
CA LEU A 495 0.19 45.59 -10.68
C LEU A 495 -0.29 44.30 -9.99
N GLY A 496 -1.60 44.12 -9.90
CA GLY A 496 -2.22 43.00 -9.17
C GLY A 496 -1.71 41.62 -9.59
N ALA A 497 -1.41 41.42 -10.88
CA ALA A 497 -0.82 40.19 -11.40
C ALA A 497 0.58 39.90 -10.84
N ILE A 498 1.42 40.93 -10.63
CA ILE A 498 2.74 40.81 -10.02
C ILE A 498 2.62 40.57 -8.51
N LYS A 499 1.60 41.14 -7.85
CA LYS A 499 1.25 40.80 -6.47
C LYS A 499 0.81 39.34 -6.31
N SER A 500 0.03 38.77 -7.24
CA SER A 500 -0.31 37.34 -7.21
C SER A 500 0.87 36.43 -7.54
N LEU A 501 1.73 36.78 -8.52
CA LEU A 501 2.96 36.03 -8.81
C LEU A 501 3.88 35.94 -7.57
N ARG A 502 3.90 36.95 -6.71
CA ARG A 502 4.65 36.92 -5.43
C ARG A 502 4.19 35.82 -4.47
N THR A 503 2.93 35.39 -4.53
CA THR A 503 2.41 34.26 -3.72
C THR A 503 2.92 32.92 -4.24
N LEU A 504 3.18 32.78 -5.54
CA LEU A 504 3.73 31.56 -6.15
C LEU A 504 5.16 31.23 -5.69
N ARG A 505 5.84 32.12 -4.94
CA ARG A 505 7.07 31.76 -4.20
C ARG A 505 6.84 30.59 -3.23
N ALA A 506 5.61 30.37 -2.78
CA ALA A 506 5.19 29.19 -2.01
C ALA A 506 5.42 27.85 -2.75
N LEU A 507 5.67 27.86 -4.07
CA LEU A 507 6.01 26.66 -4.86
C LEU A 507 7.50 26.28 -4.81
N ARG A 508 8.39 27.17 -4.32
CA ARG A 508 9.84 26.87 -4.22
C ARG A 508 10.18 25.57 -3.46
N PRO A 509 9.47 25.17 -2.38
CA PRO A 509 9.73 23.90 -1.70
C PRO A 509 9.55 22.66 -2.59
N LEU A 510 8.82 22.74 -3.71
CA LEU A 510 8.69 21.62 -4.66
C LEU A 510 10.05 21.16 -5.23
N ARG A 511 11.08 22.00 -5.21
CA ARG A 511 12.45 21.61 -5.58
C ARG A 511 13.08 20.58 -4.63
N ALA A 512 12.51 20.40 -3.44
CA ALA A 512 12.91 19.32 -2.55
C ALA A 512 12.54 17.93 -3.13
N LEU A 513 11.48 17.83 -3.94
CA LEU A 513 10.98 16.56 -4.50
C LEU A 513 11.97 15.90 -5.47
N SER A 514 12.70 16.69 -6.26
CA SER A 514 13.71 16.17 -7.20
C SER A 514 15.00 15.73 -6.51
N ARG A 515 15.26 16.23 -5.29
CA ARG A 515 16.51 16.04 -4.54
C ARG A 515 16.41 14.98 -3.43
N PHE A 516 15.28 14.87 -2.73
CA PHE A 516 15.09 13.81 -1.74
C PHE A 516 14.56 12.54 -2.38
N GLU A 517 15.38 11.49 -2.39
CA GLU A 517 15.07 10.22 -3.06
C GLU A 517 13.77 9.58 -2.56
N GLY A 518 13.53 9.58 -1.25
CA GLY A 518 12.29 9.07 -0.66
C GLY A 518 11.03 9.83 -1.13
N MET A 519 11.14 11.14 -1.35
CA MET A 519 10.05 11.93 -1.94
C MET A 519 9.89 11.61 -3.44
N ARG A 520 11.00 11.55 -4.19
CA ARG A 520 11.05 11.24 -5.62
C ARG A 520 10.39 9.89 -5.93
N VAL A 521 10.68 8.87 -5.12
CA VAL A 521 10.11 7.51 -5.21
C VAL A 521 8.60 7.53 -4.98
N VAL A 522 8.11 8.15 -3.89
CA VAL A 522 6.66 8.25 -3.62
C VAL A 522 5.93 9.07 -4.70
N VAL A 523 6.51 10.18 -5.17
CA VAL A 523 5.90 10.99 -6.25
C VAL A 523 5.84 10.22 -7.57
N ASN A 524 6.87 9.45 -7.95
CA ASN A 524 6.85 8.63 -9.15
C ASN A 524 5.71 7.58 -9.09
N ALA A 525 5.52 6.93 -7.95
CA ALA A 525 4.43 5.98 -7.76
C ALA A 525 3.04 6.65 -7.82
N LEU A 526 2.89 7.83 -7.22
CA LEU A 526 1.66 8.63 -7.32
C LEU A 526 1.37 9.08 -8.76
N LEU A 527 2.37 9.54 -9.52
CA LEU A 527 2.22 9.89 -10.93
C LEU A 527 1.77 8.69 -11.78
N GLY A 528 2.26 7.48 -11.46
CA GLY A 528 1.79 6.23 -12.05
C GLY A 528 0.32 5.89 -11.73
N ALA A 529 -0.20 6.35 -10.59
CA ALA A 529 -1.58 6.13 -10.16
C ALA A 529 -2.58 7.17 -10.67
N ILE A 530 -2.12 8.39 -11.03
CA ILE A 530 -2.97 9.49 -11.50
C ILE A 530 -3.94 9.08 -12.63
N PRO A 531 -3.56 8.32 -13.68
CA PRO A 531 -4.50 7.91 -14.73
C PRO A 531 -5.70 7.12 -14.20
N SER A 532 -5.45 6.18 -13.29
CA SER A 532 -6.48 5.35 -12.64
C SER A 532 -7.36 6.20 -11.70
N ILE A 533 -6.73 7.06 -10.90
CA ILE A 533 -7.42 8.00 -10.00
C ILE A 533 -8.31 8.98 -10.79
N MET A 534 -7.85 9.49 -11.92
CA MET A 534 -8.62 10.40 -12.78
C MET A 534 -9.83 9.71 -13.42
N ASN A 535 -9.72 8.44 -13.81
CA ASN A 535 -10.85 7.65 -14.30
C ASN A 535 -11.92 7.48 -13.20
N VAL A 536 -11.52 7.16 -11.97
CA VAL A 536 -12.44 7.06 -10.82
C VAL A 536 -13.07 8.41 -10.49
N LEU A 537 -12.27 9.48 -10.40
CA LEU A 537 -12.74 10.83 -10.11
C LEU A 537 -13.80 11.29 -11.12
N LEU A 538 -13.61 11.03 -12.41
CA LEU A 538 -14.56 11.39 -13.45
C LEU A 538 -15.88 10.59 -13.33
N VAL A 539 -15.80 9.29 -13.02
CA VAL A 539 -16.97 8.44 -12.73
C VAL A 539 -17.72 8.97 -11.49
N CYS A 540 -17.01 9.31 -10.41
CA CYS A 540 -17.61 9.91 -9.21
C CYS A 540 -18.28 11.26 -9.50
N LEU A 541 -17.64 12.14 -10.29
CA LEU A 541 -18.22 13.41 -10.71
C LEU A 541 -19.51 13.22 -11.52
N ILE A 542 -19.55 12.28 -12.46
CA ILE A 542 -20.78 11.96 -13.23
C ILE A 542 -21.89 11.42 -12.31
N PHE A 543 -21.54 10.62 -11.29
CA PHE A 543 -22.51 10.13 -10.32
C PHE A 543 -23.06 11.26 -9.43
N TRP A 544 -22.17 12.10 -8.89
CA TRP A 544 -22.51 13.27 -8.08
C TRP A 544 -23.28 14.33 -8.89
N LEU A 545 -23.08 14.44 -10.21
CA LEU A 545 -23.85 15.32 -11.09
C LEU A 545 -25.35 15.01 -11.05
N ILE A 546 -25.72 13.72 -11.01
CA ILE A 546 -27.13 13.27 -10.94
C ILE A 546 -27.75 13.76 -9.61
N PHE A 547 -27.06 13.58 -8.49
CA PHE A 547 -27.51 14.05 -7.18
C PHE A 547 -27.52 15.58 -7.09
N SER A 548 -26.54 16.26 -7.68
CA SER A 548 -26.43 17.73 -7.67
C SER A 548 -27.59 18.37 -8.44
N ILE A 549 -27.89 17.91 -9.66
CA ILE A 549 -29.04 18.43 -10.43
C ILE A 549 -30.37 18.06 -9.73
N MET A 550 -30.46 16.87 -9.12
CA MET A 550 -31.64 16.51 -8.32
C MET A 550 -31.81 17.42 -7.08
N GLY A 551 -30.72 17.78 -6.39
CA GLY A 551 -30.73 18.70 -5.26
C GLY A 551 -31.12 20.13 -5.68
N VAL A 552 -30.57 20.63 -6.79
CA VAL A 552 -30.98 21.92 -7.40
C VAL A 552 -32.48 21.93 -7.66
N ASN A 553 -33.04 20.88 -8.27
CA ASN A 553 -34.49 20.78 -8.53
C ASN A 553 -35.37 20.73 -7.27
N LEU A 554 -34.84 20.31 -6.12
CA LEU A 554 -35.56 20.18 -4.85
C LEU A 554 -35.46 21.44 -3.97
N PHE A 555 -34.29 22.09 -3.96
CA PHE A 555 -33.86 23.02 -2.92
C PHE A 555 -33.43 24.42 -3.39
N ALA A 556 -33.17 24.64 -4.69
CA ALA A 556 -32.74 25.94 -5.20
C ALA A 556 -33.72 27.06 -4.84
N GLY A 557 -33.20 28.19 -4.33
CA GLY A 557 -34.00 29.34 -3.89
C GLY A 557 -34.77 29.13 -2.58
N LYS A 558 -34.69 27.96 -1.92
CA LYS A 558 -35.45 27.66 -0.69
C LYS A 558 -34.66 27.81 0.62
N PHE A 559 -33.34 27.99 0.57
CA PHE A 559 -32.49 28.10 1.76
C PHE A 559 -32.41 29.55 2.32
N TYR A 560 -33.14 30.48 1.71
CA TYR A 560 -33.27 31.85 2.18
C TYR A 560 -34.15 31.93 3.44
N HIS A 561 -33.76 32.79 4.37
CA HIS A 561 -34.48 33.01 5.61
C HIS A 561 -34.23 34.43 6.15
N CYS A 562 -35.21 35.00 6.85
CA CYS A 562 -35.07 36.27 7.56
C CYS A 562 -34.39 36.02 8.92
N ILE A 563 -33.29 36.72 9.20
CA ILE A 563 -32.62 36.73 10.49
C ILE A 563 -32.64 38.11 11.15
N ASN A 564 -32.55 38.14 12.49
CA ASN A 564 -32.19 39.34 13.24
C ASN A 564 -30.67 39.56 13.11
N THR A 565 -30.23 40.75 12.69
CA THR A 565 -28.81 41.09 12.50
C THR A 565 -28.06 41.37 13.80
N THR A 566 -28.77 41.51 14.93
CA THR A 566 -28.14 41.75 16.24
C THR A 566 -27.87 40.48 17.03
N THR A 567 -28.78 39.50 17.00
CA THR A 567 -28.62 38.22 17.69
C THR A 567 -28.16 37.08 16.77
N GLY A 568 -28.51 37.14 15.49
CA GLY A 568 -28.23 36.10 14.48
C GLY A 568 -29.39 35.10 14.27
N ASP A 569 -30.40 35.12 15.14
CA ASP A 569 -31.51 34.17 15.14
C ASP A 569 -32.43 34.32 13.93
N ARG A 570 -33.13 33.24 13.58
CA ARG A 570 -34.17 33.25 12.53
C ARG A 570 -35.46 33.84 13.09
N PHE A 571 -36.12 34.71 12.32
CA PHE A 571 -37.45 35.20 12.68
C PHE A 571 -38.49 34.09 12.65
N ASP A 572 -39.45 34.19 13.57
CA ASP A 572 -40.54 33.24 13.70
C ASP A 572 -41.55 33.37 12.55
N ILE A 573 -42.15 32.26 12.11
CA ILE A 573 -43.07 32.24 10.96
C ILE A 573 -44.36 33.05 11.22
N ASN A 574 -44.68 33.26 12.50
CA ASN A 574 -45.81 34.08 12.96
C ASN A 574 -45.55 35.59 12.76
N GLU A 575 -44.29 36.01 12.73
CA GLU A 575 -43.88 37.41 12.50
C GLU A 575 -43.51 37.66 11.04
N VAL A 576 -42.79 36.71 10.43
CA VAL A 576 -42.30 36.80 9.04
C VAL A 576 -42.58 35.49 8.30
N ASN A 577 -43.64 35.45 7.49
CA ASN A 577 -44.00 34.25 6.71
C ASN A 577 -43.34 34.22 5.30
N ASN A 578 -42.96 35.37 4.75
CA ASN A 578 -42.36 35.47 3.42
C ASN A 578 -41.30 36.58 3.31
N HIS A 579 -40.56 36.57 2.20
CA HIS A 579 -39.56 37.55 1.83
C HIS A 579 -40.10 38.99 1.83
N THR A 580 -41.34 39.20 1.34
CA THR A 580 -41.97 40.52 1.26
C THR A 580 -42.27 41.11 2.64
N ASP A 581 -42.54 40.28 3.64
CA ASP A 581 -42.71 40.70 5.03
C ASP A 581 -41.36 41.03 5.68
N CYS A 582 -40.31 40.23 5.43
CA CYS A 582 -38.94 40.54 5.85
C CYS A 582 -38.46 41.89 5.28
N LEU A 583 -38.77 42.19 4.00
CA LEU A 583 -38.46 43.48 3.38
C LEU A 583 -39.16 44.66 4.06
N LYS A 584 -40.42 44.52 4.53
CA LYS A 584 -41.12 45.58 5.26
C LYS A 584 -40.46 45.93 6.59
N LEU A 585 -39.82 44.97 7.26
CA LEU A 585 -39.05 45.23 8.48
C LEU A 585 -37.77 46.00 8.15
N ILE A 586 -37.07 45.60 7.07
CA ILE A 586 -35.87 46.29 6.56
C ILE A 586 -36.21 47.75 6.17
N GLU A 587 -37.31 47.99 5.47
CA GLU A 587 -37.78 49.33 5.09
C GLU A 587 -38.12 50.23 6.30
N ARG A 588 -38.44 49.63 7.46
CA ARG A 588 -38.67 50.36 8.72
C ARG A 588 -37.38 50.67 9.50
N ASN A 589 -36.22 50.23 9.00
CA ASN A 589 -34.93 50.21 9.72
C ASN A 589 -34.93 49.31 10.96
N GLU A 590 -35.80 48.29 11.00
CA GLU A 590 -35.69 47.22 12.00
C GLU A 590 -34.49 46.30 11.65
N THR A 591 -33.94 45.60 12.64
CA THR A 591 -32.69 44.83 12.51
C THR A 591 -32.86 43.49 11.78
N ALA A 592 -33.58 43.48 10.66
CA ALA A 592 -33.86 42.29 9.85
C ALA A 592 -32.89 42.15 8.66
N ARG A 593 -32.67 40.91 8.20
CA ARG A 593 -31.97 40.62 6.95
C ARG A 593 -32.44 39.31 6.33
N TRP A 594 -32.86 39.37 5.07
CA TRP A 594 -33.04 38.18 4.24
C TRP A 594 -31.65 37.63 3.85
N LYS A 595 -31.30 36.44 4.33
CA LYS A 595 -29.98 35.81 4.20
C LYS A 595 -30.14 34.41 3.60
N ASN A 596 -29.18 34.01 2.77
CA ASN A 596 -29.07 32.65 2.24
C ASN A 596 -27.99 31.87 3.02
N VAL A 597 -28.10 30.54 3.06
CA VAL A 597 -27.03 29.67 3.58
C VAL A 597 -25.82 29.76 2.64
N LYS A 598 -24.60 29.84 3.20
CA LYS A 598 -23.36 30.12 2.44
C LYS A 598 -23.01 29.00 1.43
N VAL A 599 -23.38 27.76 1.75
CA VAL A 599 -23.25 26.57 0.89
C VAL A 599 -24.65 26.03 0.64
N ASN A 600 -25.05 25.88 -0.62
CA ASN A 600 -26.44 25.62 -0.99
C ASN A 600 -26.58 24.93 -2.36
N PHE A 601 -27.83 24.67 -2.77
CA PHE A 601 -28.18 24.05 -4.05
C PHE A 601 -28.71 25.04 -5.10
N ASP A 602 -28.41 26.33 -5.04
CA ASP A 602 -28.89 27.30 -6.04
C ASP A 602 -28.30 27.08 -7.44
N ASN A 603 -27.12 26.47 -7.52
CA ASN A 603 -26.42 26.15 -8.76
C ASN A 603 -25.70 24.80 -8.63
N VAL A 604 -25.57 24.05 -9.74
CA VAL A 604 -24.90 22.72 -9.76
C VAL A 604 -23.48 22.76 -9.16
N GLY A 605 -22.74 23.87 -9.31
CA GLY A 605 -21.42 24.05 -8.71
C GLY A 605 -21.43 24.16 -7.17
N PHE A 606 -22.37 24.91 -6.59
CA PHE A 606 -22.57 24.94 -5.14
C PHE A 606 -23.22 23.65 -4.63
N GLY A 607 -24.03 22.97 -5.47
CA GLY A 607 -24.53 21.63 -5.21
C GLY A 607 -23.40 20.60 -5.08
N TYR A 608 -22.35 20.66 -5.91
CA TYR A 608 -21.15 19.83 -5.71
C TYR A 608 -20.43 20.13 -4.38
N LEU A 609 -20.30 21.40 -3.99
CA LEU A 609 -19.69 21.78 -2.71
C LEU A 609 -20.53 21.28 -1.51
N SER A 610 -21.86 21.38 -1.63
CA SER A 610 -22.82 20.85 -0.64
C SER A 610 -22.72 19.33 -0.53
N LEU A 611 -22.64 18.61 -1.65
CA LEU A 611 -22.48 17.16 -1.67
C LEU A 611 -21.11 16.72 -1.16
N LEU A 612 -20.04 17.50 -1.36
CA LEU A 612 -18.72 17.23 -0.76
C LEU A 612 -18.75 17.36 0.78
N GLN A 613 -19.47 18.36 1.31
CA GLN A 613 -19.71 18.50 2.75
C GLN A 613 -20.51 17.32 3.32
N VAL A 614 -21.58 16.89 2.64
CA VAL A 614 -22.33 15.68 3.02
C VAL A 614 -21.49 14.41 2.90
N ALA A 615 -20.69 14.25 1.85
CA ALA A 615 -19.90 13.05 1.62
C ALA A 615 -18.72 12.88 2.59
N THR A 616 -18.15 13.99 3.08
CA THR A 616 -17.11 14.01 4.13
C THR A 616 -17.68 14.04 5.55
N PHE A 617 -19.01 14.12 5.70
CA PHE A 617 -19.72 14.30 6.97
C PHE A 617 -19.30 15.58 7.72
N LYS A 618 -19.03 16.70 7.03
CA LYS A 618 -18.50 17.94 7.63
C LYS A 618 -19.22 19.14 7.03
N GLY A 619 -19.84 19.99 7.84
CA GLY A 619 -20.84 20.99 7.40
C GLY A 619 -22.18 20.41 6.96
N TRP A 620 -22.32 19.08 6.92
CA TRP A 620 -23.49 18.36 6.43
C TRP A 620 -24.80 18.70 7.18
N MET A 621 -24.68 19.01 8.48
CA MET A 621 -25.82 19.38 9.33
C MET A 621 -26.56 20.63 8.88
N ASP A 622 -25.86 21.73 8.61
CA ASP A 622 -26.49 23.00 8.22
C ASP A 622 -27.26 22.85 6.91
N ILE A 623 -26.73 22.07 5.98
CA ILE A 623 -27.36 21.73 4.70
C ILE A 623 -28.62 20.89 4.93
N MET A 624 -28.57 19.89 5.81
CA MET A 624 -29.69 19.01 6.12
C MET A 624 -30.82 19.75 6.85
N TYR A 625 -30.49 20.57 7.85
CA TYR A 625 -31.47 21.43 8.53
C TYR A 625 -32.12 22.41 7.55
N ALA A 626 -31.34 23.07 6.69
CA ALA A 626 -31.87 23.98 5.68
C ALA A 626 -32.79 23.28 4.67
N ALA A 627 -32.50 22.03 4.30
CA ALA A 627 -33.33 21.22 3.41
C ALA A 627 -34.62 20.72 4.07
N VAL A 628 -34.56 20.31 5.33
CA VAL A 628 -35.70 19.77 6.10
C VAL A 628 -36.65 20.88 6.59
N ASP A 629 -36.12 22.06 6.90
CA ASP A 629 -36.94 23.25 7.20
C ASP A 629 -37.56 23.89 5.93
N SER A 630 -37.11 23.48 4.74
CA SER A 630 -37.48 24.14 3.47
C SER A 630 -38.94 23.94 3.09
N ARG A 631 -39.56 24.99 2.52
CA ARG A 631 -40.94 24.99 2.04
C ARG A 631 -40.96 25.23 0.53
N ASN A 632 -41.20 26.47 0.13
CA ASN A 632 -41.14 26.96 -1.25
C ASN A 632 -40.25 28.20 -1.34
N VAL A 633 -39.88 28.59 -2.56
CA VAL A 633 -39.11 29.80 -2.85
C VAL A 633 -39.83 31.04 -2.31
N GLU A 634 -39.08 32.02 -1.81
CA GLU A 634 -39.56 33.27 -1.17
C GLU A 634 -40.41 33.13 0.11
N LEU A 635 -40.65 31.92 0.64
CA LEU A 635 -41.28 31.71 1.94
C LEU A 635 -40.22 31.56 3.06
N GLN A 636 -40.55 32.00 4.28
CA GLN A 636 -39.75 31.68 5.46
C GLN A 636 -39.80 30.17 5.70
N PRO A 637 -38.66 29.50 5.92
CA PRO A 637 -38.63 28.08 6.27
C PRO A 637 -39.23 27.84 7.67
N LYS A 638 -39.69 26.61 7.92
CA LYS A 638 -40.34 26.22 9.17
C LYS A 638 -39.75 24.90 9.66
N TYR A 639 -39.45 24.83 10.95
CA TYR A 639 -38.89 23.64 11.62
C TYR A 639 -39.59 22.35 11.16
N GLU A 640 -38.81 21.45 10.56
CA GLU A 640 -39.17 20.08 10.12
C GLU A 640 -40.44 19.92 9.24
N GLU A 641 -40.91 20.96 8.54
CA GLU A 641 -42.05 20.84 7.61
C GLU A 641 -41.80 19.78 6.51
N SER A 642 -40.56 19.66 6.02
CA SER A 642 -40.16 18.74 4.96
C SER A 642 -39.34 17.54 5.49
N LEU A 643 -39.73 16.97 6.63
CA LEU A 643 -39.03 15.88 7.34
C LEU A 643 -38.44 14.77 6.44
N TYR A 644 -39.21 14.27 5.46
CA TYR A 644 -38.76 13.18 4.58
C TYR A 644 -37.57 13.52 3.67
N MET A 645 -37.16 14.80 3.58
CA MET A 645 -35.96 15.21 2.84
C MET A 645 -34.67 14.63 3.44
N TYR A 646 -34.67 14.20 4.71
CA TYR A 646 -33.57 13.39 5.28
C TYR A 646 -33.25 12.15 4.40
N LEU A 647 -34.23 11.56 3.71
CA LEU A 647 -34.01 10.40 2.84
C LEU A 647 -33.14 10.71 1.61
N TYR A 648 -33.16 11.94 1.09
CA TYR A 648 -32.26 12.35 -0.01
C TYR A 648 -30.79 12.22 0.42
N PHE A 649 -30.48 12.68 1.64
CA PHE A 649 -29.13 12.62 2.21
C PHE A 649 -28.71 11.20 2.59
N VAL A 650 -29.60 10.39 3.18
CA VAL A 650 -29.32 8.97 3.47
C VAL A 650 -29.01 8.19 2.19
N ILE A 651 -29.79 8.38 1.12
CA ILE A 651 -29.55 7.74 -0.19
C ILE A 651 -28.23 8.24 -0.79
N PHE A 652 -27.94 9.54 -0.73
CA PHE A 652 -26.66 10.08 -1.21
C PHE A 652 -25.46 9.58 -0.39
N ILE A 653 -25.56 9.44 0.93
CA ILE A 653 -24.47 8.92 1.75
C ILE A 653 -24.16 7.46 1.40
N ILE A 654 -25.19 6.63 1.22
CA ILE A 654 -25.03 5.22 0.82
C ILE A 654 -24.36 5.12 -0.56
N PHE A 655 -24.91 5.75 -1.60
CA PHE A 655 -24.41 5.56 -2.97
C PHE A 655 -23.28 6.51 -3.38
N GLY A 656 -23.27 7.73 -2.85
CA GLY A 656 -22.39 8.84 -3.24
C GLY A 656 -21.33 9.22 -2.21
N SER A 657 -21.29 8.60 -1.03
CA SER A 657 -20.10 8.60 -0.16
C SER A 657 -19.51 7.19 -0.07
N PHE A 658 -20.24 6.24 0.52
CA PHE A 658 -19.72 4.88 0.79
C PHE A 658 -19.27 4.17 -0.50
N PHE A 659 -20.14 3.89 -1.47
CA PHE A 659 -19.72 3.21 -2.71
C PHE A 659 -18.61 3.94 -3.49
N THR A 660 -18.58 5.28 -3.49
CA THR A 660 -17.52 6.05 -4.18
C THR A 660 -16.18 6.02 -3.45
N LEU A 661 -16.19 6.02 -2.12
CA LEU A 661 -14.98 5.93 -1.29
C LEU A 661 -14.37 4.53 -1.41
N ASN A 662 -15.22 3.49 -1.37
CA ASN A 662 -14.81 2.08 -1.56
C ASN A 662 -14.16 1.88 -2.95
N LEU A 663 -14.75 2.45 -4.00
CA LEU A 663 -14.19 2.45 -5.36
C LEU A 663 -12.82 3.15 -5.41
N PHE A 664 -12.66 4.28 -4.72
CA PHE A 664 -11.42 5.04 -4.70
C PHE A 664 -10.28 4.31 -3.98
N ILE A 665 -10.55 3.73 -2.80
CA ILE A 665 -9.55 2.94 -2.06
C ILE A 665 -9.21 1.66 -2.84
N GLY A 666 -10.20 0.96 -3.40
CA GLY A 666 -9.98 -0.26 -4.17
C GLY A 666 -9.09 -0.06 -5.40
N VAL A 667 -9.30 1.00 -6.18
CA VAL A 667 -8.45 1.32 -7.34
C VAL A 667 -7.06 1.80 -6.91
N ILE A 668 -6.89 2.44 -5.74
CA ILE A 668 -5.55 2.74 -5.21
C ILE A 668 -4.81 1.45 -4.81
N ILE A 669 -5.47 0.50 -4.15
CA ILE A 669 -4.86 -0.77 -3.74
C ILE A 669 -4.51 -1.63 -4.97
N ASP A 670 -5.42 -1.76 -5.93
CA ASP A 670 -5.16 -2.46 -7.19
C ASP A 670 -3.99 -1.82 -7.97
N ASN A 671 -3.99 -0.50 -8.14
CA ASN A 671 -2.90 0.17 -8.85
C ASN A 671 -1.56 0.08 -8.10
N PHE A 672 -1.56 0.17 -6.76
CA PHE A 672 -0.38 -0.08 -5.93
C PHE A 672 0.16 -1.51 -6.15
N ASN A 673 -0.73 -2.51 -6.15
CA ASN A 673 -0.36 -3.91 -6.38
C ASN A 673 0.13 -4.18 -7.81
N GLN A 674 -0.42 -3.50 -8.82
CA GLN A 674 0.10 -3.53 -10.19
C GLN A 674 1.49 -2.90 -10.30
N GLN A 675 1.73 -1.75 -9.63
CA GLN A 675 3.05 -1.13 -9.59
C GLN A 675 4.08 -2.01 -8.86
N LYS A 676 3.72 -2.58 -7.70
CA LYS A 676 4.53 -3.53 -6.93
C LYS A 676 4.93 -4.75 -7.78
N LYS A 677 3.98 -5.34 -8.51
CA LYS A 677 4.27 -6.41 -9.49
C LYS A 677 5.21 -5.95 -10.61
N LYS A 678 5.00 -4.77 -11.19
CA LYS A 678 5.82 -4.21 -12.27
C LYS A 678 7.29 -3.96 -11.86
N PHE A 679 7.53 -3.63 -10.59
CA PHE A 679 8.88 -3.45 -10.02
C PHE A 679 9.42 -4.72 -9.31
N GLY A 680 9.04 -5.91 -9.80
CA GLY A 680 9.61 -7.19 -9.35
C GLY A 680 9.14 -7.65 -7.97
N GLY A 681 7.94 -7.24 -7.54
CA GLY A 681 7.32 -7.63 -6.26
C GLY A 681 7.85 -6.89 -5.02
N GLN A 682 8.91 -6.09 -5.16
CA GLN A 682 9.50 -5.32 -4.06
C GLN A 682 8.67 -4.06 -3.72
N ASP A 683 8.75 -3.59 -2.48
CA ASP A 683 8.04 -2.38 -2.06
C ASP A 683 8.51 -1.13 -2.82
N ILE A 684 7.54 -0.43 -3.40
CA ILE A 684 7.74 0.71 -4.31
C ILE A 684 7.97 2.04 -3.60
N PHE A 685 7.85 2.09 -2.26
CA PHE A 685 7.95 3.31 -1.46
C PHE A 685 9.26 3.45 -0.67
N MET A 686 10.21 2.51 -0.81
CA MET A 686 11.50 2.53 -0.12
C MET A 686 12.65 2.81 -1.11
N THR A 687 13.63 3.62 -0.69
CA THR A 687 14.89 3.80 -1.42
C THR A 687 15.75 2.54 -1.34
N GLU A 688 16.77 2.41 -2.20
CA GLU A 688 17.64 1.24 -2.21
C GLU A 688 18.44 1.07 -0.91
N GLU A 689 18.87 2.17 -0.28
CA GLU A 689 19.44 2.12 1.08
C GLU A 689 18.41 1.65 2.11
N GLN A 690 17.18 2.18 2.08
CA GLN A 690 16.11 1.75 2.98
C GLN A 690 15.76 0.28 2.79
N LYS A 691 15.82 -0.26 1.55
CA LYS A 691 15.70 -1.70 1.28
C LYS A 691 16.86 -2.50 1.88
N LYS A 692 18.10 -2.00 1.86
CA LYS A 692 19.24 -2.64 2.57
C LYS A 692 19.00 -2.69 4.08
N TYR A 693 18.53 -1.58 4.69
CA TYR A 693 18.14 -1.56 6.11
C TYR A 693 16.97 -2.49 6.43
N TYR A 694 15.90 -2.48 5.63
CA TYR A 694 14.74 -3.37 5.77
C TYR A 694 15.14 -4.85 5.68
N ASN A 695 16.00 -5.21 4.72
CA ASN A 695 16.51 -6.57 4.59
C ASN A 695 17.42 -6.99 5.75
N ALA A 696 18.19 -6.07 6.34
CA ALA A 696 18.91 -6.32 7.59
C ALA A 696 17.93 -6.50 8.77
N MET A 697 16.86 -5.71 8.80
CA MET A 697 15.84 -5.73 9.85
C MET A 697 14.98 -6.99 9.83
N LYS A 698 14.63 -7.51 8.65
CA LYS A 698 14.01 -8.85 8.50
C LYS A 698 14.96 -9.94 9.00
N LYS A 699 16.25 -9.88 8.65
CA LYS A 699 17.30 -10.77 9.18
C LYS A 699 17.55 -10.65 10.69
N LEU A 700 17.04 -9.62 11.37
CA LEU A 700 17.06 -9.53 12.84
C LEU A 700 15.89 -10.26 13.52
N GLY A 701 14.80 -10.54 12.80
CA GLY A 701 13.76 -11.49 13.24
C GLY A 701 14.30 -12.92 13.20
N SER A 702 14.92 -13.28 12.09
CA SER A 702 15.48 -14.61 11.78
C SER A 702 16.73 -14.94 12.62
N LYS A 703 16.53 -15.22 13.91
CA LYS A 703 17.60 -15.51 14.88
C LYS A 703 18.45 -16.72 14.50
N LYS A 704 19.76 -16.56 14.65
CA LYS A 704 20.72 -17.67 14.81
C LYS A 704 20.71 -18.15 16.28
N PRO A 705 20.99 -19.44 16.55
CA PRO A 705 21.21 -19.92 17.92
C PRO A 705 22.33 -19.11 18.57
N GLN A 706 22.13 -18.66 19.80
CA GLN A 706 23.12 -17.86 20.51
C GLN A 706 23.92 -18.75 21.47
N LYS A 707 25.09 -18.29 21.91
CA LYS A 707 25.79 -19.01 22.99
C LYS A 707 25.05 -18.75 24.30
N PRO A 708 24.56 -19.77 25.01
CA PRO A 708 23.85 -19.57 26.27
C PRO A 708 24.78 -18.88 27.27
N ILE A 709 24.24 -17.92 28.04
CA ILE A 709 25.05 -17.02 28.88
C ILE A 709 25.84 -17.84 29.91
N PRO A 710 27.19 -17.81 29.88
CA PRO A 710 28.00 -18.74 30.67
C PRO A 710 27.88 -18.45 32.17
N ARG A 711 27.44 -19.47 32.91
CA ARG A 711 27.19 -19.39 34.36
C ARG A 711 28.46 -18.96 35.11
N PRO A 712 28.41 -17.88 35.92
CA PRO A 712 29.60 -17.35 36.58
C PRO A 712 30.13 -18.33 37.64
N GLY A 713 31.42 -18.69 37.54
CA GLY A 713 32.07 -19.68 38.42
C GLY A 713 32.14 -19.32 39.91
N ASN A 714 31.89 -18.06 40.28
CA ASN A 714 31.79 -17.62 41.67
C ASN A 714 30.49 -18.13 42.29
N LYS A 715 30.56 -18.99 43.32
CA LYS A 715 29.38 -19.64 43.95
C LYS A 715 28.22 -18.68 44.25
N PHE A 716 28.49 -17.49 44.81
CA PHE A 716 27.45 -16.48 45.08
C PHE A 716 26.80 -15.92 43.80
N GLN A 717 27.60 -15.55 42.80
CA GLN A 717 27.06 -15.06 41.51
C GLN A 717 26.32 -16.18 40.76
N GLY A 718 26.77 -17.43 40.87
CA GLY A 718 26.09 -18.60 40.35
C GLY A 718 24.71 -18.80 40.99
N MET A 719 24.58 -18.64 42.31
CA MET A 719 23.27 -18.70 42.99
C MET A 719 22.33 -17.56 42.56
N VAL A 720 22.85 -16.34 42.35
CA VAL A 720 22.04 -15.22 41.85
C VAL A 720 21.62 -15.46 40.39
N PHE A 721 22.50 -16.00 39.55
CA PHE A 721 22.17 -16.43 38.18
C PHE A 721 21.08 -17.53 38.18
N ASP A 722 21.24 -18.58 38.97
CA ASP A 722 20.27 -19.68 39.12
C ASP A 722 18.91 -19.25 39.72
N PHE A 723 18.83 -18.03 40.26
CA PHE A 723 17.59 -17.40 40.74
C PHE A 723 16.97 -16.49 39.68
N VAL A 724 17.75 -15.56 39.13
CA VAL A 724 17.32 -14.58 38.11
C VAL A 724 16.86 -15.25 36.81
N THR A 725 17.51 -16.35 36.39
CA THR A 725 17.19 -17.08 35.17
C THR A 725 15.96 -17.99 35.31
N ARG A 726 15.31 -18.05 36.49
CA ARG A 726 14.05 -18.80 36.66
C ARG A 726 12.87 -18.03 36.09
N GLN A 727 12.04 -18.71 35.30
CA GLN A 727 10.79 -18.15 34.77
C GLN A 727 9.86 -17.57 35.87
N VAL A 728 9.88 -18.14 37.07
CA VAL A 728 9.16 -17.63 38.26
C VAL A 728 9.58 -16.19 38.63
N PHE A 729 10.87 -15.84 38.47
CA PHE A 729 11.37 -14.49 38.72
C PHE A 729 10.79 -13.50 37.70
N ASP A 730 10.96 -13.77 36.40
CA ASP A 730 10.46 -12.87 35.33
C ASP A 730 8.91 -12.75 35.37
N ILE A 731 8.17 -13.81 35.72
CA ILE A 731 6.71 -13.75 35.99
C ILE A 731 6.40 -12.85 37.20
N SER A 732 7.14 -12.98 38.30
CA SER A 732 6.89 -12.16 39.51
C SER A 732 7.11 -10.66 39.25
N ILE A 733 8.09 -10.32 38.41
CA ILE A 733 8.30 -8.93 37.96
C ILE A 733 7.17 -8.47 37.03
N MET A 734 6.70 -9.32 36.12
CA MET A 734 5.58 -8.98 35.24
C MET A 734 4.30 -8.67 36.02
N ILE A 735 4.04 -9.38 37.13
CA ILE A 735 2.96 -9.06 38.06
C ILE A 735 3.20 -7.71 38.76
N LEU A 736 4.42 -7.41 39.21
CA LEU A 736 4.77 -6.11 39.80
C LEU A 736 4.58 -4.93 38.84
N ILE A 737 4.83 -5.13 37.53
CA ILE A 737 4.57 -4.14 36.48
C ILE A 737 3.06 -3.88 36.33
N CYS A 738 2.24 -4.94 36.28
CA CYS A 738 0.78 -4.81 36.25
C CYS A 738 0.24 -4.09 37.50
N LEU A 739 0.78 -4.39 38.69
CA LEU A 739 0.42 -3.68 39.91
C LEU A 739 0.82 -2.19 39.87
N ASN A 740 2.01 -1.86 39.33
CA ASN A 740 2.41 -0.46 39.18
C ASN A 740 1.52 0.29 38.18
N MET A 741 1.10 -0.35 37.08
CA MET A 741 0.11 0.20 36.14
C MET A 741 -1.22 0.52 36.85
N VAL A 742 -1.76 -0.42 37.64
CA VAL A 742 -2.99 -0.18 38.41
C VAL A 742 -2.84 1.00 39.37
N THR A 743 -1.68 1.19 40.01
CA THR A 743 -1.46 2.37 40.86
C THR A 743 -1.39 3.70 40.11
N MET A 744 -1.04 3.70 38.81
CA MET A 744 -1.14 4.90 37.97
C MET A 744 -2.59 5.18 37.53
N MET A 745 -3.43 4.15 37.38
CA MET A 745 -4.86 4.29 37.07
C MET A 745 -5.71 4.87 38.22
N VAL A 746 -5.14 4.99 39.43
CA VAL A 746 -5.82 5.55 40.62
C VAL A 746 -5.51 7.06 40.80
N GLU A 747 -4.53 7.62 40.08
CA GLU A 747 -4.25 9.05 40.11
C GLU A 747 -5.43 9.85 39.50
N THR A 748 -5.94 10.83 40.24
CA THR A 748 -7.06 11.72 39.86
C THR A 748 -6.69 13.18 40.12
N ASP A 749 -7.37 14.13 39.50
CA ASP A 749 -6.94 15.55 39.50
C ASP A 749 -7.09 16.19 40.89
N ASP A 750 -8.32 16.22 41.44
CA ASP A 750 -8.64 16.74 42.78
C ASP A 750 -8.39 15.73 43.93
N GLN A 751 -7.31 14.93 43.85
CA GLN A 751 -7.01 13.93 44.88
C GLN A 751 -6.41 14.55 46.16
N SER A 752 -6.88 14.10 47.33
CA SER A 752 -6.39 14.60 48.62
C SER A 752 -4.89 14.36 48.84
N GLU A 753 -4.22 15.26 49.57
CA GLU A 753 -2.78 15.16 49.89
C GLU A 753 -2.39 13.80 50.53
N TYR A 754 -3.29 13.20 51.30
CA TYR A 754 -3.11 11.88 51.90
C TYR A 754 -2.99 10.77 50.85
N VAL A 755 -3.85 10.79 49.82
CA VAL A 755 -3.79 9.85 48.69
C VAL A 755 -2.51 10.10 47.87
N THR A 756 -2.18 11.37 47.58
CA THR A 756 -0.92 11.75 46.92
C THR A 756 0.31 11.27 47.70
N SER A 757 0.30 11.34 49.03
CA SER A 757 1.38 10.85 49.90
C SER A 757 1.48 9.33 49.93
N ILE A 758 0.34 8.61 49.87
CA ILE A 758 0.33 7.15 49.74
C ILE A 758 0.86 6.72 48.37
N LEU A 759 0.35 7.31 47.28
CA LEU A 759 0.77 6.97 45.92
C LEU A 759 2.24 7.33 45.66
N SER A 760 2.78 8.40 46.25
CA SER A 760 4.21 8.71 46.15
C SER A 760 5.09 7.68 46.89
N ARG A 761 4.69 7.25 48.09
CA ARG A 761 5.36 6.17 48.85
C ARG A 761 5.30 4.82 48.12
N ILE A 762 4.16 4.47 47.51
CA ILE A 762 4.00 3.24 46.74
C ILE A 762 4.87 3.29 45.46
N ASN A 763 4.86 4.42 44.74
CA ASN A 763 5.74 4.63 43.58
C ASN A 763 7.24 4.53 43.96
N LEU A 764 7.65 5.05 45.13
CA LEU A 764 9.01 4.90 45.66
C LEU A 764 9.38 3.43 45.88
N VAL A 765 8.49 2.63 46.50
CA VAL A 765 8.69 1.18 46.67
C VAL A 765 8.86 0.48 45.31
N PHE A 766 8.03 0.78 44.32
CA PHE A 766 8.18 0.23 42.97
C PHE A 766 9.52 0.62 42.33
N ILE A 767 9.97 1.88 42.45
CA ILE A 767 11.29 2.30 41.93
C ILE A 767 12.40 1.47 42.58
N VAL A 768 12.40 1.31 43.90
CA VAL A 768 13.40 0.50 44.62
C VAL A 768 13.38 -0.97 44.18
N LEU A 769 12.20 -1.56 43.93
CA LEU A 769 12.09 -2.94 43.45
C LEU A 769 12.66 -3.11 42.03
N PHE A 770 12.35 -2.21 41.08
CA PHE A 770 12.89 -2.29 39.72
C PHE A 770 14.40 -1.96 39.67
N THR A 771 14.89 -1.03 40.50
CA THR A 771 16.34 -0.83 40.67
C THR A 771 17.01 -2.09 41.24
N GLY A 772 16.40 -2.74 42.23
CA GLY A 772 16.88 -4.01 42.78
C GLY A 772 16.94 -5.13 41.74
N GLU A 773 15.91 -5.26 40.90
CA GLU A 773 15.87 -6.22 39.79
C GLU A 773 17.00 -5.96 38.77
N CYS A 774 17.13 -4.72 38.32
CA CYS A 774 18.16 -4.30 37.35
C CYS A 774 19.57 -4.59 37.90
N VAL A 775 19.83 -4.27 39.17
CA VAL A 775 21.10 -4.57 39.85
C VAL A 775 21.34 -6.09 39.97
N LEU A 776 20.31 -6.89 40.30
CA LEU A 776 20.43 -8.35 40.35
C LEU A 776 20.78 -8.95 38.98
N LYS A 777 20.11 -8.50 37.91
CA LYS A 777 20.37 -8.91 36.53
C LYS A 777 21.76 -8.46 36.05
N LEU A 778 22.23 -7.27 36.43
CA LEU A 778 23.57 -6.79 36.08
C LEU A 778 24.68 -7.57 36.82
N ILE A 779 24.44 -7.97 38.08
CA ILE A 779 25.38 -8.81 38.86
C ILE A 779 25.48 -10.23 38.31
N SER A 780 24.38 -10.83 37.84
CA SER A 780 24.37 -12.19 37.29
C SER A 780 24.87 -12.25 35.84
N LEU A 781 24.38 -11.37 34.97
CA LEU A 781 24.65 -11.40 33.52
C LEU A 781 25.91 -10.60 33.13
N ARG A 782 26.41 -9.69 33.97
CA ARG A 782 27.60 -8.87 33.71
C ARG A 782 27.45 -8.10 32.38
N HIS A 783 28.40 -8.23 31.45
CA HIS A 783 28.32 -7.57 30.13
C HIS A 783 27.21 -8.16 29.23
N TYR A 784 26.84 -9.43 29.41
CA TYR A 784 25.70 -10.05 28.72
C TYR A 784 24.34 -9.47 29.16
N TYR A 785 24.30 -8.57 30.15
CA TYR A 785 23.12 -7.76 30.41
C TYR A 785 22.80 -6.86 29.20
N PHE A 786 23.81 -6.24 28.59
CA PHE A 786 23.68 -5.23 27.55
C PHE A 786 23.59 -5.78 26.12
N THR A 787 23.68 -7.10 25.91
CA THR A 787 23.44 -7.72 24.58
C THR A 787 21.95 -7.85 24.26
N ILE A 788 21.08 -7.82 25.28
CA ILE A 788 19.63 -7.99 25.13
C ILE A 788 18.97 -6.59 25.13
N GLY A 789 18.42 -6.16 23.99
CA GLY A 789 17.81 -4.83 23.84
C GLY A 789 16.73 -4.50 24.90
N TRP A 790 15.93 -5.48 25.31
CA TRP A 790 14.94 -5.32 26.39
C TRP A 790 15.56 -4.99 27.75
N ASN A 791 16.76 -5.48 28.06
CA ASN A 791 17.49 -5.13 29.28
C ASN A 791 18.08 -3.70 29.19
N ILE A 792 18.54 -3.28 28.01
CA ILE A 792 18.99 -1.89 27.79
C ILE A 792 17.82 -0.93 28.03
N PHE A 793 16.64 -1.24 27.48
CA PHE A 793 15.42 -0.47 27.68
C PHE A 793 15.00 -0.40 29.15
N ASP A 794 15.00 -1.55 29.85
CA ASP A 794 14.69 -1.64 31.29
C ASP A 794 15.66 -0.79 32.14
N PHE A 795 16.97 -0.83 31.84
CA PHE A 795 17.99 0.02 32.46
C PHE A 795 17.73 1.52 32.21
N VAL A 796 17.42 1.93 30.98
CA VAL A 796 17.09 3.33 30.65
C VAL A 796 15.85 3.79 31.42
N VAL A 797 14.80 2.97 31.50
CA VAL A 797 13.57 3.28 32.25
C VAL A 797 13.85 3.39 33.76
N VAL A 798 14.72 2.53 34.32
CA VAL A 798 15.16 2.63 35.73
C VAL A 798 15.99 3.89 35.97
N ILE A 799 16.95 4.24 35.09
CA ILE A 799 17.75 5.46 35.22
C ILE A 799 16.87 6.71 35.13
N LEU A 800 15.95 6.80 34.16
CA LEU A 800 14.99 7.90 34.05
C LEU A 800 14.07 7.99 35.28
N SER A 801 13.69 6.85 35.87
CA SER A 801 12.91 6.81 37.12
C SER A 801 13.67 7.37 38.32
N ILE A 802 14.97 7.09 38.42
CA ILE A 802 15.85 7.57 39.50
C ILE A 802 16.13 9.07 39.31
N VAL A 803 16.47 9.49 38.09
CA VAL A 803 16.66 10.91 37.74
C VAL A 803 15.39 11.70 38.04
N GLY A 804 14.21 11.20 37.64
CA GLY A 804 12.92 11.84 37.93
C GLY A 804 12.53 11.92 39.42
N MET A 805 13.27 11.24 40.31
CA MET A 805 13.15 11.39 41.76
C MET A 805 14.12 12.46 42.28
N PHE A 806 15.43 12.30 42.04
CA PHE A 806 16.45 13.25 42.49
C PHE A 806 16.28 14.66 41.90
N LEU A 807 15.81 14.75 40.65
CA LEU A 807 15.58 16.02 39.98
C LEU A 807 14.36 16.77 40.58
N ALA A 808 13.44 16.10 41.28
CA ALA A 808 12.32 16.75 41.95
C ALA A 808 12.83 17.60 43.13
N GLU A 809 13.64 17.00 44.01
CA GLU A 809 14.28 17.69 45.16
C GLU A 809 15.22 18.82 44.70
N LEU A 810 15.83 18.68 43.52
CA LEU A 810 16.69 19.71 42.94
C LEU A 810 15.90 20.87 42.31
N ILE A 811 14.76 20.59 41.66
CA ILE A 811 13.94 21.60 40.96
C ILE A 811 13.08 22.44 41.91
N GLU A 812 12.66 21.92 43.08
CA GLU A 812 12.06 22.78 44.13
C GLU A 812 13.01 23.93 44.55
N LYS A 813 14.31 23.78 44.29
CA LYS A 813 15.35 24.79 44.57
C LYS A 813 15.81 25.58 43.33
N TYR A 814 15.48 25.13 42.12
CA TYR A 814 15.87 25.77 40.86
C TYR A 814 14.69 25.82 39.88
N PHE A 815 14.19 27.02 39.62
CA PHE A 815 13.04 27.31 38.74
C PHE A 815 13.09 26.59 37.39
N VAL A 816 12.33 25.50 37.27
CA VAL A 816 11.98 24.81 36.02
C VAL A 816 10.47 24.60 36.00
N SER A 817 9.84 24.65 34.83
CA SER A 817 8.38 24.60 34.73
C SER A 817 7.81 23.25 35.21
N PRO A 818 6.67 23.24 35.94
CA PRO A 818 6.03 22.01 36.40
C PRO A 818 5.52 21.13 35.24
N THR A 819 5.46 21.65 34.02
CA THR A 819 5.21 20.89 32.79
C THR A 819 6.32 19.87 32.50
N LEU A 820 7.60 20.21 32.70
CA LEU A 820 8.69 19.27 32.50
C LEU A 820 8.62 18.11 33.51
N PHE A 821 8.22 18.41 34.75
CA PHE A 821 8.00 17.41 35.79
C PHE A 821 6.86 16.43 35.43
N ARG A 822 5.78 16.92 34.82
CA ARG A 822 4.72 16.05 34.25
C ARG A 822 5.29 15.14 33.16
N VAL A 823 6.10 15.65 32.23
CA VAL A 823 6.72 14.85 31.17
C VAL A 823 7.70 13.80 31.72
N ILE A 824 8.57 14.15 32.68
CA ILE A 824 9.51 13.20 33.29
C ILE A 824 8.77 12.10 34.07
N ARG A 825 7.61 12.40 34.67
CA ARG A 825 6.74 11.36 35.27
C ARG A 825 6.20 10.36 34.24
N LEU A 826 5.99 10.75 32.97
CA LEU A 826 5.55 9.83 31.91
C LEU A 826 6.58 8.74 31.59
N ALA A 827 7.87 8.91 31.91
CA ALA A 827 8.88 7.86 31.73
C ALA A 827 8.55 6.56 32.50
N ARG A 828 7.71 6.64 33.55
CA ARG A 828 7.18 5.49 34.29
C ARG A 828 6.30 4.58 33.41
N ILE A 829 5.61 5.13 32.42
CA ILE A 829 4.79 4.39 31.44
C ILE A 829 5.66 3.42 30.62
N GLY A 830 6.95 3.71 30.43
CA GLY A 830 7.89 2.81 29.76
C GLY A 830 7.95 1.41 30.39
N ARG A 831 7.65 1.27 31.69
CA ARG A 831 7.56 -0.03 32.36
C ARG A 831 6.43 -0.91 31.79
N ILE A 832 5.32 -0.30 31.37
CA ILE A 832 4.15 -1.00 30.84
C ILE A 832 4.47 -1.62 29.47
N LEU A 833 5.33 -0.97 28.67
CA LEU A 833 5.80 -1.51 27.39
C LEU A 833 6.56 -2.85 27.55
N ARG A 834 7.09 -3.15 28.73
CA ARG A 834 7.72 -4.46 29.01
C ARG A 834 6.74 -5.63 28.98
N LEU A 835 5.42 -5.38 29.09
CA LEU A 835 4.39 -6.42 28.87
C LEU A 835 4.38 -6.96 27.43
N ILE A 836 4.84 -6.16 26.46
CA ILE A 836 4.96 -6.56 25.04
C ILE A 836 5.92 -7.76 24.88
N LYS A 837 6.95 -7.88 25.74
CA LYS A 837 7.89 -9.01 25.75
C LYS A 837 7.15 -10.37 25.86
N GLY A 838 6.06 -10.43 26.61
CA GLY A 838 5.31 -11.66 26.87
C GLY A 838 4.16 -11.96 25.89
N ALA A 839 3.83 -11.04 24.97
CA ALA A 839 2.61 -11.10 24.19
C ALA A 839 2.89 -11.32 22.69
N LYS A 840 3.05 -12.60 22.27
CA LYS A 840 3.39 -13.00 20.87
C LYS A 840 2.63 -12.19 19.81
N GLY A 841 1.29 -12.18 19.85
CA GLY A 841 0.48 -11.46 18.86
C GLY A 841 0.70 -9.94 18.82
N ILE A 842 0.91 -9.31 19.98
CA ILE A 842 1.22 -7.87 20.04
C ILE A 842 2.63 -7.60 19.48
N ARG A 843 3.61 -8.48 19.79
CA ARG A 843 4.96 -8.41 19.23
C ARG A 843 4.94 -8.56 17.69
N THR A 844 4.17 -9.49 17.14
CA THR A 844 4.03 -9.66 15.68
C THR A 844 3.41 -8.43 15.01
N LEU A 845 2.31 -7.89 15.56
CA LEU A 845 1.67 -6.67 15.04
C LEU A 845 2.60 -5.44 15.12
N LEU A 846 3.35 -5.29 16.22
CA LEU A 846 4.32 -4.20 16.35
C LEU A 846 5.54 -4.38 15.44
N PHE A 847 5.97 -5.62 15.18
CA PHE A 847 7.01 -5.90 14.20
C PHE A 847 6.56 -5.51 12.78
N ALA A 848 5.36 -5.93 12.35
CA ALA A 848 4.79 -5.53 11.06
C ALA A 848 4.67 -4.00 10.91
N LEU A 849 4.16 -3.32 11.94
CA LEU A 849 4.10 -1.85 11.99
C LEU A 849 5.50 -1.23 11.85
N MET A 850 6.48 -1.74 12.59
CA MET A 850 7.86 -1.25 12.58
C MET A 850 8.56 -1.49 11.24
N MET A 851 8.27 -2.60 10.56
CA MET A 851 8.77 -2.93 9.22
C MET A 851 8.16 -2.02 8.14
N SER A 852 6.91 -1.56 8.32
CA SER A 852 6.27 -0.58 7.42
C SER A 852 6.78 0.86 7.58
N LEU A 853 7.40 1.18 8.73
CA LEU A 853 7.78 2.54 9.14
C LEU A 853 8.65 3.30 8.10
N PRO A 854 9.67 2.70 7.43
CA PRO A 854 10.47 3.40 6.42
C PRO A 854 9.64 3.94 5.25
N ALA A 855 8.65 3.17 4.77
CA ALA A 855 7.73 3.63 3.72
C ALA A 855 6.78 4.72 4.24
N LEU A 856 6.20 4.51 5.43
CA LEU A 856 5.32 5.49 6.10
C LEU A 856 6.01 6.84 6.36
N PHE A 857 7.32 6.83 6.58
CA PHE A 857 8.14 8.04 6.76
C PHE A 857 8.32 8.81 5.45
N ASN A 858 8.63 8.14 4.33
CA ASN A 858 8.75 8.79 3.02
C ASN A 858 7.42 9.45 2.58
N ILE A 859 6.30 8.77 2.84
CA ILE A 859 4.95 9.33 2.61
C ILE A 859 4.70 10.53 3.53
N GLY A 860 5.13 10.45 4.80
CA GLY A 860 5.00 11.53 5.78
C GLY A 860 5.80 12.78 5.42
N LEU A 861 7.00 12.62 4.84
CA LEU A 861 7.79 13.71 4.30
C LEU A 861 7.08 14.41 3.13
N LEU A 862 6.45 13.66 2.23
CA LEU A 862 5.64 14.23 1.14
C LEU A 862 4.42 14.98 1.69
N LEU A 863 3.69 14.40 2.64
CA LEU A 863 2.55 15.04 3.31
C LEU A 863 2.95 16.34 4.02
N PHE A 864 4.10 16.33 4.72
CA PHE A 864 4.66 17.50 5.36
C PHE A 864 5.01 18.60 4.35
N LEU A 865 5.58 18.25 3.19
CA LEU A 865 5.86 19.23 2.13
C LEU A 865 4.58 19.85 1.56
N VAL A 866 3.52 19.04 1.36
CA VAL A 866 2.20 19.54 0.93
C VAL A 866 1.61 20.47 1.98
N MET A 867 1.63 20.10 3.28
CA MET A 867 1.21 20.98 4.37
C MET A 867 2.00 22.30 4.37
N PHE A 868 3.33 22.25 4.22
CA PHE A 868 4.18 23.44 4.19
C PHE A 868 3.80 24.40 3.06
N ILE A 869 3.61 23.88 1.83
CA ILE A 869 3.23 24.69 0.67
C ILE A 869 1.86 25.34 0.88
N TYR A 870 0.87 24.58 1.35
CA TYR A 870 -0.46 25.11 1.65
C TYR A 870 -0.46 26.08 2.84
N ALA A 871 0.46 25.95 3.80
CA ALA A 871 0.58 26.89 4.91
C ALA A 871 1.01 28.29 4.43
N ILE A 872 2.01 28.37 3.56
CA ILE A 872 2.46 29.65 2.98
C ILE A 872 1.37 30.26 2.07
N PHE A 873 0.63 29.45 1.30
CA PHE A 873 -0.54 29.92 0.56
C PHE A 873 -1.68 30.39 1.48
N GLY A 874 -1.92 29.69 2.61
CA GLY A 874 -2.92 30.06 3.60
C GLY A 874 -2.60 31.41 4.26
N MET A 875 -1.37 31.57 4.77
CA MET A 875 -0.88 32.84 5.33
C MET A 875 -1.05 34.01 4.35
N SER A 876 -0.57 33.84 3.12
CA SER A 876 -0.54 34.93 2.13
C SER A 876 -1.92 35.35 1.58
N ASN A 877 -2.96 34.51 1.73
CA ASN A 877 -4.31 34.79 1.24
C ASN A 877 -5.35 35.01 2.37
N PHE A 878 -5.21 34.38 3.53
CA PHE A 878 -6.27 34.29 4.54
C PHE A 878 -5.93 34.91 5.91
N ALA A 879 -4.68 35.38 6.14
CA ALA A 879 -4.26 35.96 7.42
C ALA A 879 -5.11 37.16 7.93
N TYR A 880 -5.79 37.89 7.04
CA TYR A 880 -6.60 39.06 7.39
C TYR A 880 -8.11 38.78 7.39
N VAL A 881 -8.54 37.53 7.14
CA VAL A 881 -9.97 37.19 7.03
C VAL A 881 -10.67 37.39 8.38
N LYS A 882 -11.88 37.97 8.33
CA LYS A 882 -12.74 38.17 9.49
C LYS A 882 -12.92 36.86 10.28
N ARG A 883 -12.56 36.89 11.57
CA ARG A 883 -12.79 35.81 12.54
C ARG A 883 -14.31 35.56 12.68
N GLU A 884 -14.73 34.33 12.39
CA GLU A 884 -16.10 33.80 12.57
C GLU A 884 -15.98 32.33 13.04
N VAL A 885 -16.95 31.47 12.74
CA VAL A 885 -16.85 30.02 12.96
C VAL A 885 -15.53 29.48 12.37
N GLY A 886 -14.81 28.67 13.14
CA GLY A 886 -13.58 27.98 12.71
C GLY A 886 -12.30 28.83 12.66
N ILE A 887 -12.39 30.17 12.60
CA ILE A 887 -11.21 31.06 12.63
C ILE A 887 -11.27 31.96 13.87
N ASP A 888 -10.47 31.64 14.89
CA ASP A 888 -10.40 32.37 16.17
C ASP A 888 -9.02 33.04 16.38
N ASP A 889 -8.61 33.30 17.63
CA ASP A 889 -7.32 33.88 17.97
C ASP A 889 -6.15 32.89 18.02
N MET A 890 -6.43 31.58 18.08
CA MET A 890 -5.44 30.50 18.11
C MET A 890 -5.41 29.67 16.81
N PHE A 891 -6.57 29.25 16.31
CA PHE A 891 -6.76 28.54 15.05
C PHE A 891 -7.06 29.55 13.94
N ASN A 892 -6.02 29.99 13.23
CA ASN A 892 -6.12 30.95 12.13
C ASN A 892 -4.93 30.83 11.16
N PHE A 893 -4.92 31.67 10.13
CA PHE A 893 -3.85 31.75 9.13
C PHE A 893 -2.90 32.95 9.35
N GLU A 894 -2.86 33.56 10.54
CA GLU A 894 -2.05 34.77 10.80
C GLU A 894 -0.54 34.50 10.84
N THR A 895 -0.16 33.27 11.19
CA THR A 895 1.25 32.81 11.31
C THR A 895 1.44 31.41 10.73
N PHE A 896 2.71 31.04 10.49
CA PHE A 896 3.05 29.71 9.99
C PHE A 896 2.66 28.59 10.96
N GLY A 897 2.86 28.78 12.27
CA GLY A 897 2.51 27.80 13.29
C GLY A 897 1.01 27.51 13.32
N ASN A 898 0.19 28.56 13.38
CA ASN A 898 -1.27 28.43 13.39
C ASN A 898 -1.77 27.79 12.08
N SER A 899 -1.21 28.21 10.93
CA SER A 899 -1.54 27.65 9.61
C SER A 899 -1.23 26.16 9.50
N MET A 900 -0.10 25.70 10.06
CA MET A 900 0.27 24.27 10.09
C MET A 900 -0.66 23.46 11.00
N ILE A 901 -1.11 24.01 12.13
CA ILE A 901 -2.10 23.36 13.02
C ILE A 901 -3.44 23.21 12.29
N CYS A 902 -3.93 24.28 11.66
CA CYS A 902 -5.16 24.24 10.86
C CYS A 902 -5.07 23.20 9.72
N LEU A 903 -3.96 23.12 8.99
CA LEU A 903 -3.79 22.15 7.91
C LEU A 903 -3.62 20.71 8.41
N PHE A 904 -2.95 20.50 9.54
CA PHE A 904 -2.90 19.18 10.19
C PHE A 904 -4.30 18.70 10.60
N GLN A 905 -5.16 19.60 11.09
CA GLN A 905 -6.57 19.30 11.35
C GLN A 905 -7.31 18.93 10.04
N ILE A 906 -7.22 19.77 9.00
CA ILE A 906 -7.86 19.54 7.70
C ILE A 906 -7.34 18.27 6.99
N THR A 907 -6.12 17.80 7.28
CA THR A 907 -5.56 16.54 6.73
C THR A 907 -6.47 15.34 6.99
N THR A 908 -7.17 15.34 8.14
CA THR A 908 -8.16 14.31 8.52
C THR A 908 -9.57 14.59 8.00
N SER A 909 -9.74 15.66 7.20
CA SER A 909 -10.99 16.36 6.88
C SER A 909 -11.74 16.99 8.06
N ALA A 910 -11.16 17.07 9.27
CA ALA A 910 -11.86 17.67 10.41
C ALA A 910 -12.01 19.21 10.29
N GLY A 911 -13.25 19.71 10.35
CA GLY A 911 -13.57 21.15 10.47
C GLY A 911 -13.24 22.03 9.25
N TRP A 912 -13.04 21.44 8.07
CA TRP A 912 -12.71 22.18 6.84
C TRP A 912 -13.84 23.12 6.39
N ASP A 913 -15.08 22.74 6.70
CA ASP A 913 -16.31 23.47 6.51
C ASP A 913 -16.34 24.76 7.34
N GLY A 914 -15.99 24.67 8.63
CA GLY A 914 -15.87 25.82 9.52
C GLY A 914 -14.82 26.81 9.03
N LEU A 915 -13.62 26.33 8.69
CA LEU A 915 -12.53 27.17 8.19
C LEU A 915 -12.84 27.83 6.82
N LEU A 916 -13.62 27.18 5.95
CA LEU A 916 -14.07 27.76 4.68
C LEU A 916 -15.18 28.81 4.88
N ALA A 917 -16.07 28.64 5.87
CA ALA A 917 -17.22 29.50 6.09
C ALA A 917 -16.92 31.02 6.14
N PRO A 918 -15.92 31.54 6.88
CA PRO A 918 -15.57 32.97 6.84
C PRO A 918 -14.94 33.41 5.51
N ILE A 919 -14.20 32.52 4.85
CA ILE A 919 -13.49 32.82 3.58
C ILE A 919 -14.47 33.03 2.41
N LEU A 920 -15.70 32.49 2.52
CA LEU A 920 -16.79 32.76 1.58
C LEU A 920 -17.39 34.18 1.72
N ASN A 921 -17.07 34.95 2.77
CA ASN A 921 -17.56 36.32 2.95
C ASN A 921 -16.81 37.29 2.03
N SER A 922 -17.53 37.89 1.07
CA SER A 922 -16.93 38.73 0.02
C SER A 922 -17.56 40.13 -0.14
N LYS A 923 -18.61 40.45 0.62
CA LYS A 923 -19.36 41.71 0.53
C LYS A 923 -19.86 42.17 1.92
N PRO A 924 -20.04 43.49 2.13
CA PRO A 924 -20.80 44.00 3.26
C PRO A 924 -22.25 43.47 3.24
N PRO A 925 -22.89 43.24 4.41
CA PRO A 925 -22.36 43.46 5.75
C PRO A 925 -21.58 42.27 6.34
N ASP A 926 -21.33 41.19 5.59
CA ASP A 926 -20.64 40.01 6.13
C ASP A 926 -19.15 40.26 6.41
N CYS A 927 -18.50 41.14 5.62
CA CYS A 927 -17.13 41.62 5.82
C CYS A 927 -16.99 43.10 5.42
N ASP A 928 -15.94 43.78 5.90
CA ASP A 928 -15.61 45.16 5.53
C ASP A 928 -14.35 45.19 4.64
N PRO A 929 -14.45 45.58 3.35
CA PRO A 929 -13.30 45.68 2.45
C PRO A 929 -12.36 46.88 2.75
N ASN A 930 -12.76 47.82 3.61
CA ASN A 930 -12.00 49.03 3.92
C ASN A 930 -11.35 49.03 5.32
N LYS A 931 -11.62 48.01 6.13
CA LYS A 931 -11.13 47.87 7.52
C LYS A 931 -9.63 48.12 7.62
N VAL A 932 -9.23 48.99 8.54
CA VAL A 932 -7.82 49.37 8.74
C VAL A 932 -7.19 48.43 9.76
N ASN A 933 -6.25 47.59 9.31
CA ASN A 933 -5.54 46.65 10.15
C ASN A 933 -4.30 47.33 10.77
N PRO A 934 -4.25 47.60 12.10
CA PRO A 934 -3.19 48.42 12.68
C PRO A 934 -1.81 47.80 12.54
N GLY A 935 -0.85 48.57 12.04
CA GLY A 935 0.54 48.11 11.84
C GLY A 935 0.80 47.35 10.52
N SER A 936 -0.21 47.17 9.67
CA SER A 936 -0.10 46.61 8.33
C SER A 936 -0.44 47.63 7.24
N SER A 937 0.06 47.40 6.03
CA SER A 937 -0.35 48.12 4.81
C SER A 937 -1.60 47.54 4.13
N VAL A 938 -2.11 46.39 4.59
CA VAL A 938 -3.27 45.69 4.02
C VAL A 938 -4.58 46.21 4.62
N LYS A 939 -5.57 46.50 3.76
CA LYS A 939 -6.92 46.91 4.13
C LYS A 939 -7.94 45.81 3.84
N GLY A 940 -8.99 45.78 4.66
CA GLY A 940 -10.13 44.88 4.56
C GLY A 940 -9.97 43.57 5.35
N ASP A 941 -11.11 42.91 5.61
CA ASP A 941 -11.19 41.56 6.20
C ASP A 941 -12.05 40.55 5.42
N CYS A 942 -12.39 40.89 4.17
CA CYS A 942 -13.11 40.01 3.25
C CYS A 942 -12.23 38.86 2.72
N GLY A 943 -12.81 37.67 2.62
CA GLY A 943 -12.23 36.53 1.93
C GLY A 943 -12.46 36.56 0.41
N ASN A 944 -11.84 35.60 -0.28
CA ASN A 944 -12.02 35.38 -1.71
C ASN A 944 -12.65 33.99 -1.94
N PRO A 945 -13.95 33.90 -2.25
CA PRO A 945 -14.66 32.62 -2.32
C PRO A 945 -14.06 31.66 -3.36
N SER A 946 -13.63 32.17 -4.52
CA SER A 946 -13.08 31.33 -5.60
C SER A 946 -11.73 30.71 -5.20
N VAL A 947 -10.87 31.50 -4.53
CA VAL A 947 -9.57 31.02 -4.04
C VAL A 947 -9.75 30.10 -2.83
N GLY A 948 -10.69 30.41 -1.93
CA GLY A 948 -11.05 29.56 -0.80
C GLY A 948 -11.57 28.19 -1.23
N ILE A 949 -12.60 28.14 -2.09
CA ILE A 949 -13.14 26.88 -2.60
C ILE A 949 -12.05 26.06 -3.30
N PHE A 950 -11.23 26.69 -4.15
CA PHE A 950 -10.11 25.98 -4.79
C PHE A 950 -9.13 25.41 -3.76
N PHE A 951 -8.64 26.22 -2.81
CA PHE A 951 -7.67 25.83 -1.79
C PHE A 951 -8.15 24.64 -0.93
N PHE A 952 -9.37 24.71 -0.39
CA PHE A 952 -9.88 23.65 0.49
C PHE A 952 -10.20 22.38 -0.29
N VAL A 953 -10.83 22.49 -1.47
CA VAL A 953 -11.21 21.31 -2.28
C VAL A 953 -9.96 20.63 -2.86
N SER A 954 -8.97 21.37 -3.37
CA SER A 954 -7.72 20.78 -3.86
C SER A 954 -6.93 20.13 -2.72
N TYR A 955 -6.89 20.75 -1.54
CA TYR A 955 -6.21 20.19 -0.39
C TYR A 955 -6.87 18.90 0.13
N ILE A 956 -8.20 18.84 0.23
CA ILE A 956 -8.93 17.61 0.64
C ILE A 956 -8.71 16.47 -0.36
N ILE A 957 -8.71 16.76 -1.67
CA ILE A 957 -8.44 15.74 -2.70
C ILE A 957 -7.00 15.21 -2.59
N ILE A 958 -6.00 16.07 -2.36
CA ILE A 958 -4.59 15.64 -2.27
C ILE A 958 -4.30 14.93 -0.94
N SER A 959 -4.72 15.49 0.20
CA SER A 959 -4.42 14.95 1.53
C SER A 959 -5.26 13.71 1.85
N PHE A 960 -6.59 13.86 1.94
CA PHE A 960 -7.48 12.80 2.38
C PHE A 960 -7.67 11.72 1.31
N LEU A 961 -8.02 12.08 0.07
CA LEU A 961 -8.30 11.06 -0.94
C LEU A 961 -7.04 10.34 -1.42
N VAL A 962 -5.94 11.04 -1.69
CA VAL A 962 -4.72 10.40 -2.22
C VAL A 962 -3.77 9.92 -1.11
N VAL A 963 -3.30 10.82 -0.24
CA VAL A 963 -2.22 10.47 0.70
C VAL A 963 -2.71 9.59 1.88
N VAL A 964 -3.85 9.89 2.51
CA VAL A 964 -4.37 9.08 3.63
C VAL A 964 -4.82 7.68 3.18
N ASN A 965 -5.39 7.54 1.98
CA ASN A 965 -5.73 6.22 1.45
C ASN A 965 -4.49 5.40 1.04
N MET A 966 -3.41 6.06 0.58
CA MET A 966 -2.12 5.40 0.36
C MET A 966 -1.48 4.93 1.69
N TYR A 967 -1.62 5.71 2.77
CA TYR A 967 -1.29 5.26 4.13
C TYR A 967 -2.04 3.99 4.52
N ILE A 968 -3.36 3.95 4.30
CA ILE A 968 -4.20 2.78 4.59
C ILE A 968 -3.76 1.57 3.74
N ALA A 969 -3.49 1.76 2.45
CA ALA A 969 -3.05 0.69 1.55
C ALA A 969 -1.73 0.04 2.02
N VAL A 970 -0.71 0.87 2.37
CA VAL A 970 0.58 0.37 2.86
C VAL A 970 0.44 -0.39 4.18
N ILE A 971 -0.39 0.10 5.09
CA ILE A 971 -0.62 -0.54 6.39
C ILE A 971 -1.39 -1.86 6.23
N LEU A 972 -2.42 -1.89 5.37
CA LEU A 972 -3.22 -3.08 5.10
C LEU A 972 -2.39 -4.18 4.44
N GLU A 973 -1.59 -3.84 3.43
CA GLU A 973 -0.66 -4.76 2.75
C GLU A 973 0.33 -5.39 3.76
N ASN A 974 1.02 -4.57 4.57
CA ASN A 974 2.00 -5.06 5.53
C ASN A 974 1.36 -5.92 6.64
N PHE A 975 0.11 -5.62 7.05
CA PHE A 975 -0.63 -6.50 7.95
C PHE A 975 -1.17 -7.77 7.27
N SER A 976 -1.48 -7.76 5.97
CA SER A 976 -1.84 -8.99 5.23
C SER A 976 -0.66 -9.95 5.20
N VAL A 977 0.52 -9.46 4.74
CA VAL A 977 1.76 -10.25 4.70
C VAL A 977 2.12 -10.80 6.08
N ALA A 978 2.06 -9.98 7.13
CA ALA A 978 2.34 -10.44 8.50
C ALA A 978 1.26 -11.39 9.07
N THR A 979 0.04 -11.38 8.51
CA THR A 979 -1.01 -12.36 8.86
C THR A 979 -0.80 -13.66 8.10
N GLU A 980 -0.40 -13.61 6.83
CA GLU A 980 -0.03 -14.76 6.00
C GLU A 980 1.19 -15.49 6.58
N GLU A 981 2.27 -14.77 6.93
CA GLU A 981 3.43 -15.30 7.67
C GLU A 981 3.06 -15.88 9.05
N SER A 982 1.90 -15.52 9.62
CA SER A 982 1.39 -16.10 10.87
C SER A 982 0.40 -17.27 10.67
N ALA A 983 -0.05 -17.49 9.44
CA ALA A 983 -0.94 -18.56 9.03
C ALA A 983 -0.19 -19.74 8.38
N GLU A 984 1.09 -19.55 8.02
CA GLU A 984 1.99 -20.65 7.67
C GLU A 984 2.10 -21.67 8.83
N PRO A 985 2.21 -22.97 8.54
CA PRO A 985 2.25 -24.02 9.56
C PRO A 985 3.58 -24.10 10.34
N LEU A 986 4.53 -23.21 10.06
CA LEU A 986 5.78 -23.00 10.81
C LEU A 986 6.07 -21.50 10.87
N SER A 987 6.13 -20.92 12.08
CA SER A 987 6.44 -19.50 12.30
C SER A 987 7.90 -19.29 12.74
N GLU A 988 8.45 -18.07 12.65
CA GLU A 988 9.81 -17.76 13.16
C GLU A 988 10.03 -18.20 14.63
N ASP A 989 8.96 -18.23 15.44
CA ASP A 989 9.02 -18.71 16.83
C ASP A 989 9.20 -20.23 16.95
N ASP A 990 8.80 -21.02 15.96
CA ASP A 990 9.00 -22.47 15.96
C ASP A 990 10.48 -22.80 15.67
N PHE A 991 11.13 -21.95 14.87
CA PHE A 991 12.59 -21.95 14.69
C PHE A 991 13.31 -21.43 15.93
N GLU A 992 12.81 -20.37 16.60
CA GLU A 992 13.35 -19.91 17.89
C GLU A 992 13.23 -21.01 18.98
N MET A 993 12.08 -21.67 19.10
CA MET A 993 11.84 -22.79 20.01
C MET A 993 12.76 -23.98 19.70
N PHE A 994 12.98 -24.31 18.42
CA PHE A 994 13.94 -25.32 18.01
C PHE A 994 15.35 -25.00 18.52
N TYR A 995 15.81 -23.75 18.36
CA TYR A 995 17.12 -23.32 18.85
C TYR A 995 17.19 -23.23 20.39
N GLU A 996 16.15 -22.75 21.08
CA GLU A 996 16.07 -22.77 22.54
C GLU A 996 16.13 -24.20 23.11
N VAL A 997 15.56 -25.19 22.42
CA VAL A 997 15.69 -26.60 22.80
C VAL A 997 17.08 -27.12 22.42
N TRP A 998 17.65 -26.73 21.28
CA TRP A 998 18.99 -27.13 20.85
C TRP A 998 20.08 -26.69 21.85
N GLU A 999 20.04 -25.45 22.33
CA GLU A 999 20.98 -24.91 23.33
C GLU A 999 21.03 -25.74 24.64
N LYS A 1000 19.96 -26.50 24.96
CA LYS A 1000 19.89 -27.40 26.12
C LYS A 1000 20.65 -28.72 25.89
N PHE A 1001 20.92 -29.10 24.63
CA PHE A 1001 21.64 -30.32 24.25
C PHE A 1001 23.05 -30.05 23.67
N ASP A 1002 23.33 -28.82 23.21
CA ASP A 1002 24.63 -28.35 22.68
C ASP A 1002 25.06 -27.03 23.37
N PRO A 1003 25.46 -27.05 24.66
CA PRO A 1003 25.67 -25.81 25.43
C PRO A 1003 26.88 -24.97 24.99
N ASP A 1004 27.85 -25.59 24.31
CA ASP A 1004 29.04 -24.93 23.78
C ASP A 1004 28.79 -24.28 22.40
N ALA A 1005 27.61 -24.49 21.83
CA ALA A 1005 27.21 -24.15 20.45
C ALA A 1005 28.21 -24.68 19.41
N THR A 1006 28.40 -26.00 19.41
CA THR A 1006 29.21 -26.73 18.43
C THR A 1006 28.49 -26.95 17.10
N GLN A 1007 27.18 -26.72 17.05
CA GLN A 1007 26.27 -27.01 15.93
C GLN A 1007 26.09 -28.50 15.64
N PHE A 1008 26.58 -29.39 16.50
CA PHE A 1008 26.49 -30.86 16.35
C PHE A 1008 25.81 -31.53 17.55
N MET A 1009 25.01 -32.56 17.27
CA MET A 1009 24.41 -33.43 18.30
C MET A 1009 24.77 -34.89 18.05
N GLU A 1010 25.07 -35.64 19.11
CA GLU A 1010 25.27 -37.09 19.08
C GLU A 1010 23.95 -37.81 18.77
N PHE A 1011 23.97 -38.81 17.88
CA PHE A 1011 22.77 -39.52 17.41
C PHE A 1011 21.90 -40.11 18.55
N GLU A 1012 22.50 -40.52 19.67
CA GLU A 1012 21.76 -41.04 20.83
C GLU A 1012 20.80 -40.01 21.45
N LYS A 1013 21.17 -38.72 21.44
CA LYS A 1013 20.40 -37.62 22.03
C LYS A 1013 19.24 -37.17 21.15
N LEU A 1014 19.31 -37.40 19.83
CA LEU A 1014 18.28 -36.99 18.85
C LEU A 1014 16.86 -37.44 19.24
N SER A 1015 16.72 -38.66 19.77
CA SER A 1015 15.43 -39.23 20.20
C SER A 1015 14.84 -38.57 21.46
N GLN A 1016 15.67 -37.89 22.26
CA GLN A 1016 15.24 -37.07 23.40
C GLN A 1016 14.97 -35.64 22.96
N PHE A 1017 15.87 -35.03 22.17
CA PHE A 1017 15.69 -33.71 21.56
C PHE A 1017 14.36 -33.60 20.81
N ALA A 1018 14.10 -34.53 19.88
CA ALA A 1018 12.87 -34.54 19.08
C ALA A 1018 11.58 -34.69 19.91
N ALA A 1019 11.67 -35.27 21.11
CA ALA A 1019 10.55 -35.40 22.04
C ALA A 1019 10.40 -34.19 23.00
N ALA A 1020 11.40 -33.30 23.05
CA ALA A 1020 11.45 -32.10 23.89
C ALA A 1020 11.07 -30.81 23.14
N LEU A 1021 10.96 -30.86 21.80
CA LEU A 1021 10.35 -29.80 20.99
C LEU A 1021 8.83 -29.73 21.24
N GLU A 1022 8.23 -28.55 21.05
CA GLU A 1022 6.77 -28.37 21.11
C GLU A 1022 6.11 -28.60 19.74
N PRO A 1023 4.79 -28.88 19.66
CA PRO A 1023 4.08 -28.95 18.38
C PRO A 1023 4.17 -27.60 17.66
N PRO A 1024 4.41 -27.56 16.33
CA PRO A 1024 4.26 -28.66 15.36
C PRO A 1024 5.49 -29.57 15.20
N LEU A 1025 6.67 -29.19 15.69
CA LEU A 1025 7.92 -29.94 15.49
C LEU A 1025 8.08 -31.16 16.41
N ASN A 1026 7.22 -31.32 17.42
CA ASN A 1026 7.24 -32.46 18.36
C ASN A 1026 7.17 -33.84 17.68
N LEU A 1027 8.02 -34.75 18.16
CA LEU A 1027 8.08 -36.16 17.81
C LEU A 1027 7.98 -37.02 19.09
N PRO A 1028 6.77 -37.42 19.50
CA PRO A 1028 6.57 -38.12 20.77
C PRO A 1028 7.18 -39.52 20.74
N GLN A 1029 7.65 -40.00 21.89
CA GLN A 1029 8.27 -41.33 21.96
C GLN A 1029 7.20 -42.44 21.85
N PRO A 1030 7.44 -43.53 21.08
CA PRO A 1030 8.70 -43.93 20.45
C PRO A 1030 8.93 -43.35 19.03
N ASN A 1031 9.75 -42.30 18.93
CA ASN A 1031 10.03 -41.57 17.69
C ASN A 1031 11.14 -42.19 16.81
N LYS A 1032 11.94 -43.13 17.34
CA LYS A 1032 13.13 -43.68 16.66
C LYS A 1032 12.86 -44.25 15.26
N LEU A 1033 11.67 -44.80 15.00
CA LEU A 1033 11.34 -45.32 13.67
C LEU A 1033 11.21 -44.21 12.62
N GLN A 1034 10.57 -43.09 13.00
CA GLN A 1034 10.39 -41.92 12.11
C GLN A 1034 11.72 -41.18 11.90
N LEU A 1035 12.51 -40.99 12.95
CA LEU A 1035 13.84 -40.38 12.86
C LEU A 1035 14.81 -41.13 11.94
N ILE A 1036 14.73 -42.47 11.92
CA ILE A 1036 15.52 -43.30 11.01
C ILE A 1036 14.99 -43.24 9.56
N ALA A 1037 13.69 -43.02 9.37
CA ALA A 1037 13.07 -42.91 8.04
C ALA A 1037 13.33 -41.54 7.36
N MET A 1038 13.79 -40.53 8.11
CA MET A 1038 14.21 -39.22 7.60
C MET A 1038 15.61 -39.22 6.95
N ASP A 1039 16.31 -40.36 7.01
CA ASP A 1039 17.67 -40.60 6.51
C ASP A 1039 18.72 -39.49 6.74
N LEU A 1040 18.78 -38.98 7.97
CA LEU A 1040 19.73 -37.93 8.36
C LEU A 1040 21.20 -38.33 8.06
N PRO A 1041 22.02 -37.41 7.50
CA PRO A 1041 23.45 -37.63 7.30
C PRO A 1041 24.21 -37.63 8.64
N MET A 1042 25.25 -38.46 8.75
CA MET A 1042 26.10 -38.57 9.94
C MET A 1042 27.58 -38.33 9.62
N VAL A 1043 28.14 -37.44 10.42
CA VAL A 1043 29.52 -36.94 10.36
C VAL A 1043 30.39 -37.70 11.37
N SER A 1044 31.72 -37.53 11.29
CA SER A 1044 32.70 -38.19 12.16
C SER A 1044 32.34 -38.13 13.66
N GLY A 1045 32.26 -39.31 14.28
CA GLY A 1045 31.90 -39.50 15.69
C GLY A 1045 30.41 -39.72 15.98
N ASP A 1046 29.63 -40.25 15.02
CA ASP A 1046 28.18 -40.49 15.12
C ASP A 1046 27.39 -39.22 15.53
N ARG A 1047 27.80 -38.08 14.95
CA ARG A 1047 27.19 -36.75 15.14
C ARG A 1047 26.42 -36.31 13.91
N ILE A 1048 25.35 -35.54 14.13
CA ILE A 1048 24.49 -34.94 13.10
C ILE A 1048 24.52 -33.42 13.28
N HIS A 1049 24.47 -32.67 12.19
CA HIS A 1049 24.51 -31.20 12.23
C HIS A 1049 23.12 -30.59 12.47
N CYS A 1050 23.10 -29.41 13.09
CA CYS A 1050 21.88 -28.68 13.47
C CYS A 1050 20.95 -28.41 12.27
N LEU A 1051 21.50 -27.99 11.12
CA LEU A 1051 20.71 -27.67 9.94
C LEU A 1051 20.04 -28.90 9.31
N ASP A 1052 20.68 -30.08 9.34
CA ASP A 1052 20.11 -31.30 8.75
C ASP A 1052 18.86 -31.75 9.50
N ILE A 1053 18.92 -31.68 10.84
CA ILE A 1053 17.78 -32.03 11.72
C ILE A 1053 16.65 -31.03 11.55
N LEU A 1054 16.98 -29.73 11.50
CA LEU A 1054 15.99 -28.68 11.27
C LEU A 1054 15.30 -28.85 9.92
N PHE A 1055 16.07 -28.99 8.83
CA PHE A 1055 15.54 -29.18 7.49
C PHE A 1055 14.66 -30.43 7.37
N ALA A 1056 15.07 -31.56 7.95
CA ALA A 1056 14.27 -32.79 7.95
C ALA A 1056 12.94 -32.64 8.73
N PHE A 1057 12.92 -31.87 9.82
CA PHE A 1057 11.70 -31.64 10.60
C PHE A 1057 10.79 -30.62 9.90
N THR A 1058 11.35 -29.59 9.27
CA THR A 1058 10.63 -28.65 8.40
C THR A 1058 9.99 -29.37 7.20
N LYS A 1059 10.75 -30.19 6.45
CA LYS A 1059 10.26 -30.97 5.31
C LYS A 1059 9.16 -31.99 5.71
N ARG A 1060 9.19 -32.51 6.95
CA ARG A 1060 8.10 -33.32 7.51
C ARG A 1060 6.79 -32.53 7.68
N VAL A 1061 6.85 -31.28 8.10
CA VAL A 1061 5.66 -30.46 8.41
C VAL A 1061 5.08 -29.81 7.14
N LEU A 1062 5.94 -29.34 6.23
CA LEU A 1062 5.54 -28.72 4.96
C LEU A 1062 5.22 -29.72 3.84
N GLY A 1063 5.82 -30.91 3.89
CA GLY A 1063 5.75 -31.91 2.81
C GLY A 1063 6.83 -31.72 1.74
N GLU A 1064 6.74 -32.49 0.66
CA GLU A 1064 7.70 -32.43 -0.46
C GLU A 1064 7.21 -31.50 -1.57
N SER A 1065 7.57 -30.22 -1.49
CA SER A 1065 7.54 -29.30 -2.64
C SER A 1065 8.96 -29.13 -3.20
N GLY A 1066 9.08 -28.95 -4.53
CA GLY A 1066 10.39 -28.80 -5.19
C GLY A 1066 11.15 -27.53 -4.76
N GLU A 1067 10.42 -26.52 -4.30
CA GLU A 1067 10.97 -25.27 -3.77
C GLU A 1067 11.78 -25.50 -2.49
N MET A 1068 11.41 -26.47 -1.65
CA MET A 1068 12.15 -26.81 -0.43
C MET A 1068 13.55 -27.37 -0.72
N ASP A 1069 13.71 -28.17 -1.78
CA ASP A 1069 15.01 -28.71 -2.16
C ASP A 1069 15.88 -27.66 -2.90
N ALA A 1070 15.28 -26.66 -3.54
CA ALA A 1070 16.01 -25.48 -4.02
C ALA A 1070 16.45 -24.55 -2.87
N LEU A 1071 15.58 -24.32 -1.89
CA LEU A 1071 15.88 -23.55 -0.68
C LEU A 1071 16.97 -24.24 0.16
N ARG A 1072 16.99 -25.58 0.19
CA ARG A 1072 18.08 -26.39 0.75
C ARG A 1072 19.43 -26.06 0.11
N ILE A 1073 19.51 -26.06 -1.23
CA ILE A 1073 20.74 -25.75 -1.97
C ILE A 1073 21.22 -24.33 -1.60
N GLN A 1074 20.33 -23.33 -1.62
CA GLN A 1074 20.69 -21.96 -1.22
C GLN A 1074 21.16 -21.85 0.25
N MET A 1075 20.61 -22.66 1.16
CA MET A 1075 21.08 -22.73 2.55
C MET A 1075 22.45 -23.42 2.68
N GLU A 1076 22.68 -24.52 1.96
CA GLU A 1076 23.97 -25.22 1.91
C GLU A 1076 25.06 -24.33 1.29
N GLU A 1077 24.79 -23.62 0.19
CA GLU A 1077 25.70 -22.65 -0.43
C GLU A 1077 26.07 -21.50 0.50
N ARG A 1078 25.08 -20.84 1.12
CA ARG A 1078 25.33 -19.77 2.11
C ARG A 1078 26.13 -20.27 3.31
N PHE A 1079 25.91 -21.52 3.74
CA PHE A 1079 26.71 -22.13 4.81
C PHE A 1079 28.15 -22.40 4.35
N MET A 1080 28.35 -22.96 3.15
CA MET A 1080 29.65 -23.27 2.58
C MET A 1080 30.50 -22.02 2.31
N ALA A 1081 29.88 -20.91 1.89
CA ALA A 1081 30.54 -19.60 1.80
C ALA A 1081 31.00 -19.08 3.19
N SER A 1082 30.26 -19.40 4.26
CA SER A 1082 30.57 -18.95 5.62
C SER A 1082 31.60 -19.82 6.37
N ASN A 1083 31.92 -21.02 5.87
CA ASN A 1083 32.64 -22.04 6.64
C ASN A 1083 33.61 -22.87 5.76
N PRO A 1084 34.81 -22.35 5.40
CA PRO A 1084 35.70 -22.95 4.39
C PRO A 1084 36.27 -24.36 4.70
N SER A 1085 36.05 -24.91 5.89
CA SER A 1085 36.75 -26.08 6.43
C SER A 1085 36.15 -27.45 6.01
N LYS A 1086 35.96 -27.64 4.69
CA LYS A 1086 35.32 -28.81 4.03
C LYS A 1086 35.67 -30.20 4.60
N VAL A 1087 36.89 -30.39 5.13
CA VAL A 1087 37.41 -31.70 5.57
C VAL A 1087 36.62 -32.30 6.75
N SER A 1088 36.01 -31.49 7.60
CA SER A 1088 35.33 -31.99 8.82
C SER A 1088 33.86 -32.39 8.62
N TYR A 1089 33.23 -31.98 7.50
CA TYR A 1089 31.78 -32.06 7.27
C TYR A 1089 31.33 -33.18 6.33
N GLN A 1090 32.24 -33.93 5.68
CA GLN A 1090 31.84 -34.98 4.74
C GLN A 1090 31.02 -36.09 5.44
N PRO A 1091 29.78 -36.38 4.98
CA PRO A 1091 28.94 -37.41 5.60
C PRO A 1091 29.50 -38.80 5.30
N ILE A 1092 29.75 -39.58 6.35
CA ILE A 1092 30.38 -40.90 6.25
C ILE A 1092 29.31 -41.99 6.09
N THR A 1093 28.18 -41.82 6.79
CA THR A 1093 27.00 -42.70 6.73
C THR A 1093 25.71 -41.89 6.85
N THR A 1094 24.57 -42.53 6.65
CA THR A 1094 23.23 -41.98 6.91
C THR A 1094 22.48 -42.88 7.90
N THR A 1095 21.40 -42.41 8.53
CA THR A 1095 20.70 -43.20 9.57
C THR A 1095 20.08 -44.51 9.07
N LEU A 1096 19.63 -44.59 7.80
CA LEU A 1096 19.24 -45.86 7.17
C LEU A 1096 20.45 -46.75 6.93
N LYS A 1097 21.54 -46.20 6.35
CA LYS A 1097 22.77 -46.96 6.06
C LYS A 1097 23.38 -47.55 7.32
N ARG A 1098 23.44 -46.80 8.42
CA ARG A 1098 23.91 -47.26 9.73
C ARG A 1098 23.07 -48.41 10.29
N LYS A 1099 21.74 -48.35 10.16
CA LYS A 1099 20.85 -49.46 10.53
C LYS A 1099 21.05 -50.69 9.63
N GLN A 1100 21.32 -50.50 8.34
CA GLN A 1100 21.68 -51.60 7.44
C GLN A 1100 23.03 -52.23 7.81
N GLU A 1101 24.03 -51.42 8.22
CA GLU A 1101 25.31 -51.88 8.77
C GLU A 1101 25.11 -52.70 10.05
N GLU A 1102 24.31 -52.23 11.01
CA GLU A 1102 23.98 -52.97 12.24
C GLU A 1102 23.29 -54.30 11.95
N VAL A 1103 22.23 -54.29 11.12
CA VAL A 1103 21.50 -55.51 10.75
C VAL A 1103 22.42 -56.49 10.01
N SER A 1104 23.27 -55.99 9.10
CA SER A 1104 24.28 -56.79 8.42
C SER A 1104 25.30 -57.37 9.38
N ALA A 1105 25.81 -56.58 10.34
CA ALA A 1105 26.73 -57.04 11.38
C ALA A 1105 26.08 -58.10 12.28
N VAL A 1106 24.80 -57.96 12.66
CA VAL A 1106 24.05 -58.97 13.41
C VAL A 1106 23.87 -60.26 12.58
N ILE A 1107 23.54 -60.15 11.28
CA ILE A 1107 23.44 -61.30 10.37
C ILE A 1107 24.80 -62.00 10.23
N ILE A 1108 25.87 -61.26 10.00
CA ILE A 1108 27.25 -61.77 9.86
C ILE A 1108 27.70 -62.42 11.18
N GLN A 1109 27.49 -61.79 12.34
CA GLN A 1109 27.80 -62.39 13.64
C GLN A 1109 26.98 -63.66 13.88
N ARG A 1110 25.68 -63.69 13.53
CA ARG A 1110 24.82 -64.86 13.69
C ARG A 1110 25.23 -66.00 12.75
N ALA A 1111 25.64 -65.69 11.53
CA ALA A 1111 26.21 -66.62 10.56
C ALA A 1111 27.59 -67.15 11.02
N TYR A 1112 28.46 -66.27 11.52
CA TYR A 1112 29.79 -66.61 12.05
C TYR A 1112 29.69 -67.49 13.31
N ARG A 1113 28.82 -67.14 14.27
CA ARG A 1113 28.53 -68.00 15.45
C ARG A 1113 27.96 -69.36 15.02
N ARG A 1114 27.05 -69.41 14.03
CA ARG A 1114 26.56 -70.67 13.44
C ARG A 1114 27.67 -71.46 12.71
N HIS A 1115 28.61 -70.78 12.05
CA HIS A 1115 29.77 -71.41 11.41
C HIS A 1115 30.74 -71.98 12.45
N LEU A 1116 31.05 -71.24 13.52
CA LEU A 1116 31.85 -71.70 14.66
C LEU A 1116 31.24 -72.93 15.33
N LEU A 1117 29.91 -72.95 15.52
CA LEU A 1117 29.17 -74.13 15.97
C LEU A 1117 29.29 -75.30 14.99
N LYS A 1118 29.05 -75.09 13.68
CA LYS A 1118 29.23 -76.14 12.67
C LYS A 1118 30.67 -76.65 12.59
N ARG A 1119 31.68 -75.80 12.83
CA ARG A 1119 33.10 -76.15 12.85
C ARG A 1119 33.46 -76.95 14.11
N THR A 1120 33.01 -76.54 15.30
CA THR A 1120 33.21 -77.31 16.54
C THR A 1120 32.48 -78.65 16.49
N VAL A 1121 31.25 -78.71 15.95
CA VAL A 1121 30.53 -79.98 15.72
C VAL A 1121 31.27 -80.85 14.71
N LYS A 1122 31.76 -80.31 13.58
CA LYS A 1122 32.58 -81.09 12.62
C LYS A 1122 33.89 -81.58 13.24
N GLN A 1123 34.54 -80.77 14.07
CA GLN A 1123 35.80 -81.12 14.74
C GLN A 1123 35.56 -82.18 15.83
N ALA A 1124 34.47 -82.09 16.59
CA ALA A 1124 34.01 -83.13 17.50
C ALA A 1124 33.68 -84.43 16.76
N SER A 1125 32.94 -84.38 15.64
CA SER A 1125 32.64 -85.57 14.84
C SER A 1125 33.87 -86.19 14.17
N PHE A 1126 34.88 -85.38 13.82
CA PHE A 1126 36.15 -85.87 13.29
C PHE A 1126 36.99 -86.54 14.37
N THR A 1127 37.06 -85.96 15.58
CA THR A 1127 37.70 -86.60 16.75
C THR A 1127 36.96 -87.88 17.16
N TYR A 1128 35.62 -87.88 17.11
CA TYR A 1128 34.79 -89.07 17.35
C TYR A 1128 35.05 -90.17 16.31
N ASN A 1129 35.08 -89.85 15.02
CA ASN A 1129 35.42 -90.83 13.97
C ASN A 1129 36.87 -91.30 14.06
N LYS A 1130 37.82 -90.46 14.49
CA LYS A 1130 39.21 -90.88 14.77
C LYS A 1130 39.27 -91.89 15.91
N ASN A 1131 38.43 -91.75 16.92
CA ASN A 1131 38.29 -92.73 18.00
C ASN A 1131 37.57 -94.01 17.52
N LYS A 1132 36.61 -93.91 16.59
CA LYS A 1132 35.83 -95.04 16.03
C LYS A 1132 36.65 -96.02 15.16
N ILE A 1133 37.93 -95.73 14.89
CA ILE A 1133 38.88 -96.64 14.23
C ILE A 1133 39.53 -97.61 15.26
N LYS A 1134 39.32 -97.43 16.57
CA LYS A 1134 39.77 -98.36 17.62
C LYS A 1134 38.59 -98.94 18.40
N GLY A 1135 38.32 -100.23 18.16
CA GLY A 1135 37.28 -101.02 18.86
C GLY A 1135 35.99 -101.16 18.04
N GLY A 1136 35.43 -102.36 17.99
CA GLY A 1136 34.23 -102.67 17.20
C GLY A 1136 33.44 -103.87 17.73
N ALA A 1137 32.45 -104.29 16.92
CA ALA A 1137 31.57 -105.45 17.09
C ALA A 1137 30.54 -105.41 18.24
N ASN A 1138 29.30 -104.98 17.93
CA ASN A 1138 28.11 -105.85 17.73
C ASN A 1138 26.88 -104.97 17.39
N LEU A 1139 26.12 -105.22 16.30
CA LEU A 1139 25.03 -106.22 16.11
C LEU A 1139 23.82 -105.93 17.03
N LEU A 1140 22.55 -105.81 16.60
CA LEU A 1140 21.77 -106.09 15.35
C LEU A 1140 20.77 -104.89 15.13
N VAL A 1141 19.84 -104.70 14.16
CA VAL A 1141 19.34 -105.24 12.86
C VAL A 1141 18.46 -104.08 12.25
N LYS A 1142 18.45 -103.72 10.94
CA LYS A 1142 17.69 -104.26 9.78
C LYS A 1142 16.14 -104.35 9.99
N GLU A 1143 15.21 -104.16 9.05
CA GLU A 1143 15.13 -103.62 7.67
C GLU A 1143 13.62 -103.54 7.28
N ASP A 1144 13.08 -102.88 6.25
CA ASP A 1144 13.62 -102.02 5.17
C ASP A 1144 12.48 -101.13 4.56
N MET A 1145 12.79 -100.38 3.49
CA MET A 1145 11.97 -100.02 2.33
C MET A 1145 11.14 -98.70 2.26
N ILE A 1146 11.58 -97.88 1.28
CA ILE A 1146 10.79 -97.17 0.25
C ILE A 1146 10.15 -95.80 0.62
N ILE A 1147 10.95 -94.75 0.36
CA ILE A 1147 10.74 -93.68 -0.65
C ILE A 1147 9.49 -92.74 -0.54
N ASP A 1148 9.75 -91.44 -0.75
CA ASP A 1148 8.83 -90.34 -1.06
C ASP A 1148 7.67 -90.03 -0.11
N ARG A 1149 8.02 -89.36 1.00
CA ARG A 1149 7.34 -88.14 1.49
C ARG A 1149 8.20 -87.36 2.49
N ILE A 1150 9.00 -86.42 2.01
CA ILE A 1150 9.54 -85.32 2.83
C ILE A 1150 8.69 -84.07 2.57
N ASN A 1151 7.45 -84.09 3.05
CA ASN A 1151 6.68 -82.88 3.36
C ASN A 1151 5.51 -83.19 4.31
N GLU A 1152 5.13 -82.23 5.15
CA GLU A 1152 3.80 -82.04 5.78
C GLU A 1152 3.11 -83.26 6.45
N ASN A 1153 2.94 -83.36 7.78
CA ASN A 1153 2.34 -82.39 8.71
C ASN A 1153 2.64 -82.82 10.18
N SER A 1154 2.63 -81.98 11.22
CA SER A 1154 1.88 -80.74 11.57
C SER A 1154 0.52 -80.99 12.25
N ILE A 1155 0.54 -80.89 13.60
CA ILE A 1155 -0.57 -80.74 14.56
C ILE A 1155 0.12 -80.11 15.79
N THR A 1156 -0.17 -78.93 16.33
CA THR A 1156 -1.09 -77.79 16.06
C THR A 1156 -0.36 -76.54 16.61
N GLU A 1157 -0.54 -75.28 16.18
CA GLU A 1157 -1.52 -74.56 15.34
C GLU A 1157 -0.72 -73.79 14.23
N LYS A 1158 -1.18 -73.57 12.97
CA LYS A 1158 -2.28 -72.69 12.50
C LYS A 1158 -2.16 -71.23 13.00
N THR A 1159 -2.18 -70.16 12.20
CA THR A 1159 -2.28 -69.89 10.73
C THR A 1159 -1.82 -68.42 10.50
N ASP A 1160 -1.35 -67.92 9.35
CA ASP A 1160 -0.93 -68.52 8.07
C ASP A 1160 0.01 -67.54 7.30
N LEU A 1161 0.56 -68.02 6.18
CA LEU A 1161 1.39 -67.31 5.19
C LEU A 1161 0.59 -66.20 4.45
N THR A 1162 1.13 -65.31 3.59
CA THR A 1162 2.22 -65.39 2.58
C THR A 1162 2.64 -63.92 2.26
N MET A 1163 3.89 -63.48 2.00
CA MET A 1163 4.92 -63.93 1.02
C MET A 1163 4.38 -63.91 -0.43
N SER A 1164 5.08 -63.54 -1.52
CA SER A 1164 6.50 -63.29 -1.84
C SER A 1164 6.60 -62.08 -2.85
N THR A 1165 7.68 -61.69 -3.55
CA THR A 1165 8.95 -62.35 -3.95
C THR A 1165 10.07 -61.34 -4.32
N ALA A 1166 11.28 -61.88 -4.51
CA ALA A 1166 12.49 -61.38 -5.17
C ALA A 1166 12.33 -60.60 -6.50
N ALA A 1167 13.37 -59.98 -7.10
CA ALA A 1167 14.64 -59.39 -6.61
C ALA A 1167 15.43 -58.76 -7.78
N CYS A 1168 16.31 -57.79 -7.47
CA CYS A 1168 17.31 -57.18 -8.37
C CYS A 1168 16.78 -56.35 -9.57
N PRO A 1169 17.61 -55.47 -10.17
CA PRO A 1169 17.12 -54.30 -10.92
C PRO A 1169 17.29 -54.38 -12.44
N PRO A 1170 16.65 -53.46 -13.16
CA PRO A 1170 17.21 -52.78 -14.33
C PRO A 1170 17.45 -51.27 -14.08
N SER A 1171 17.95 -50.58 -15.10
CA SER A 1171 18.45 -49.19 -15.08
C SER A 1171 17.38 -48.10 -15.22
N TYR A 1172 17.83 -46.83 -15.30
CA TYR A 1172 17.21 -45.78 -16.14
C TYR A 1172 16.67 -46.40 -17.46
N ASP A 1173 15.54 -45.97 -18.02
CA ASP A 1173 15.28 -44.59 -18.50
C ASP A 1173 13.77 -44.35 -18.81
N ARG A 1174 13.40 -43.09 -19.10
CA ARG A 1174 12.14 -42.56 -19.72
C ARG A 1174 10.79 -42.71 -18.99
N VAL A 1175 10.17 -41.64 -18.44
CA VAL A 1175 9.52 -40.45 -19.10
C VAL A 1175 8.03 -40.65 -19.48
N THR A 1176 7.25 -39.54 -19.40
CA THR A 1176 5.86 -39.28 -19.87
C THR A 1176 4.63 -39.87 -19.14
N LYS A 1177 3.95 -39.02 -18.35
CA LYS A 1177 2.64 -38.34 -18.63
C LYS A 1177 1.49 -39.13 -19.35
N PRO A 1178 0.19 -38.73 -19.20
CA PRO A 1178 -0.49 -38.16 -18.00
C PRO A 1178 -2.04 -38.46 -17.91
N ILE A 1179 -2.74 -37.87 -16.91
CA ILE A 1179 -4.21 -37.62 -16.78
C ILE A 1179 -5.16 -38.85 -16.79
N VAL A 1180 -6.13 -38.88 -15.85
CA VAL A 1180 -7.61 -38.97 -16.05
C VAL A 1180 -8.33 -39.38 -14.74
N GLU A 1181 -9.38 -38.61 -14.49
CA GLU A 1181 -10.57 -38.70 -13.62
C GLU A 1181 -11.14 -40.15 -13.36
N LYS A 1182 -12.20 -40.41 -12.55
CA LYS A 1182 -13.44 -39.64 -12.29
C LYS A 1182 -14.32 -40.25 -11.16
N HIS A 1183 -15.36 -39.49 -10.76
CA HIS A 1183 -16.63 -39.85 -10.09
C HIS A 1183 -16.68 -40.74 -8.81
N GLU A 1184 -17.12 -40.10 -7.72
CA GLU A 1184 -18.42 -40.32 -7.06
C GLU A 1184 -19.12 -41.69 -7.12
N GLN A 1185 -19.59 -42.17 -5.95
CA GLN A 1185 -21.02 -42.47 -5.80
C GLN A 1185 -21.54 -42.30 -4.36
N GLU A 1186 -22.85 -42.13 -4.21
CA GLU A 1186 -23.59 -41.78 -2.98
C GLU A 1186 -23.77 -42.98 -2.01
N GLY A 1187 -24.07 -42.74 -0.71
CA GLY A 1187 -24.04 -43.82 0.31
C GLY A 1187 -25.03 -43.83 1.49
N LYS A 1188 -25.56 -42.67 1.93
CA LYS A 1188 -26.70 -42.52 2.88
C LYS A 1188 -26.62 -42.93 4.37
N ASP A 1189 -27.55 -42.30 5.12
CA ASP A 1189 -28.29 -42.69 6.33
C ASP A 1189 -27.61 -42.83 7.73
N GLU A 1190 -27.55 -41.68 8.40
CA GLU A 1190 -28.22 -41.39 9.70
C GLU A 1190 -27.93 -42.15 11.04
N LYS A 1191 -27.75 -41.32 12.08
CA LYS A 1191 -28.21 -41.47 13.50
C LYS A 1191 -27.60 -42.60 14.37
N ALA A 1192 -27.30 -42.38 15.65
CA ALA A 1192 -27.25 -41.16 16.50
C ALA A 1192 -26.65 -41.51 17.88
N LYS A 1193 -26.26 -40.47 18.65
CA LYS A 1193 -25.88 -40.49 20.09
C LYS A 1193 -24.63 -41.33 20.46
N GLY A 1194 -23.61 -40.80 21.11
CA GLY A 1194 -23.37 -39.43 21.59
C GLY A 1194 -22.83 -39.40 23.01
N LYS A 1195 -21.63 -38.83 23.15
CA LYS A 1195 -21.14 -38.15 24.36
C LYS A 1195 -20.05 -37.17 23.95
#